data_AF-A0A5E3XP01-F1
#
_entry.id   AF-A0A5E3XP01-F1
#
_cell.length_a   1.000
_cell.length_b   1.000
_cell.length_c   1.000
_cell.angle_alpha   90.00
_cell.angle_beta   90.00
_cell.angle_gamma   90.00
#
_symmetry.space_group_name_H-M   'P 1'
#
loop_
_entity.id
_entity.type
_entity.pdbx_description
1 polymer ?
#
loop_
_entity_poly.entity_id
_entity_poly.type
_entity_poly.pdbx_seq_one_letter_code
_entity_poly.pdbx_strand_id
1 'polypeptide(L)'
;MASALVARSRSNSVNSVDSADSYQVLSGVGDDWETLSASPSETGATVLSEDESGAEGPKPRAKASPATASQSFASQPPSVPAPQHTSHELDESHVRGPLSSRVDDLSSLVESQGGSTPRDARQEAKEPTGPTASVSPRLATSTGCGASSSLNIFVEPDSPISAASETLVDTTHVQPHPTIPIRERRVWMHTSRTLPLNLIANAPFVDADGSPVMIGSALVDGAVHPCKITLSRLGDAGFSPVRMAYRGSETVHFGVYEVLEVNEDTMEWVSARDGRLPRGRAPVEGGYDREGRRFYYAVTTIKGFGVPGKASEHDNAHFAYGGRVHVKREDYRILCWRPQYYVPDITHDPWEVEHAPFTDSGGQAPVHVVSVPYGKTLQPGKATLHPDAVRVRIPYLWREVEVDWTADERPLNVLHVDPDAMDWISTSHGRIPVGVQPVEGGYDKTGERFYHAICTFNGVTVPGKTGEHLCGARFPWNGIEHSIECEYKILCWKPVPGASAYTSLIPPPPTLLLSDALTPATRILNPLTPDGMNIGLAHHSDGSRHPGTVVRGSLERMLYAHGGRAILGSSGAYDVLVYEENVMEWVPAREGRAPADRRPVEAGYERNGKKLWFARYMQAAPYVFGKTGEHLQSAHFVRDGQELKVRAGYDVLCWKDA
;
A
#
# COMPACT_ATOMS: atom_id res chain seq x y z
N MET A 1 -34.17 -63.48 34.86
CA MET A 1 -32.77 -63.89 35.17
C MET A 1 -32.02 -62.59 35.47
N ALA A 2 -32.05 -62.07 36.70
CA ALA A 2 -31.30 -62.48 37.91
C ALA A 2 -29.86 -61.91 37.97
N SER A 3 -29.59 -61.19 39.07
CA SER A 3 -28.31 -60.71 39.65
C SER A 3 -27.75 -59.40 39.10
N ALA A 4 -27.63 -58.26 39.80
CA ALA A 4 -27.43 -57.85 41.21
C ALA A 4 -25.99 -57.95 41.75
N LEU A 5 -25.36 -56.78 42.03
CA LEU A 5 -24.28 -56.46 42.99
C LEU A 5 -23.94 -54.96 42.75
N VAL A 6 -24.27 -53.94 43.56
CA VAL A 6 -24.07 -53.61 45.00
C VAL A 6 -22.60 -53.59 45.44
N ALA A 7 -22.03 -52.39 45.55
CA ALA A 7 -21.15 -52.00 46.66
C ALA A 7 -21.22 -50.48 46.89
N ARG A 8 -21.63 -50.11 48.10
CA ARG A 8 -21.64 -48.77 48.69
C ARG A 8 -20.26 -48.45 49.28
N SER A 9 -19.87 -47.18 49.30
CA SER A 9 -19.22 -46.60 50.48
C SER A 9 -19.82 -45.22 50.81
N ARG A 10 -20.39 -45.12 52.03
CA ARG A 10 -20.57 -43.87 52.80
C ARG A 10 -19.16 -43.39 53.22
N SER A 11 -18.84 -42.15 53.56
CA SER A 11 -19.44 -41.12 54.44
C SER A 11 -18.50 -39.89 54.36
N ASN A 12 -18.92 -38.63 54.37
CA ASN A 12 -19.24 -37.88 55.58
C ASN A 12 -19.82 -36.50 55.20
N SER A 13 -20.89 -36.14 55.87
CA SER A 13 -21.46 -34.80 56.03
C SER A 13 -20.51 -33.86 56.80
N VAL A 14 -20.67 -32.54 56.65
CA VAL A 14 -20.78 -31.52 57.74
C VAL A 14 -21.05 -30.11 57.11
N ASN A 15 -22.10 -29.45 57.63
CA ASN A 15 -22.52 -28.02 57.62
C ASN A 15 -22.84 -27.33 56.28
N SER A 16 -24.06 -26.88 55.94
CA SER A 16 -25.08 -26.02 56.59
C SER A 16 -24.63 -24.58 56.89
N VAL A 17 -25.05 -23.60 56.08
CA VAL A 17 -25.66 -22.33 56.53
C VAL A 17 -26.57 -21.80 55.40
N ASP A 18 -27.77 -21.37 55.81
CA ASP A 18 -28.85 -20.74 55.07
C ASP A 18 -28.49 -19.38 54.42
N SER A 19 -29.13 -19.06 53.29
CA SER A 19 -29.97 -17.85 53.21
C SER A 19 -30.89 -17.92 51.98
N ALA A 20 -32.19 -18.06 52.26
CA ALA A 20 -33.25 -17.71 51.33
C ALA A 20 -33.32 -16.18 51.20
N ASP A 21 -33.64 -15.67 50.01
CA ASP A 21 -34.65 -14.64 49.89
C ASP A 21 -35.30 -14.68 48.50
N SER A 22 -36.61 -14.91 48.57
CA SER A 22 -37.61 -14.90 47.52
C SER A 22 -38.05 -13.47 47.22
N TYR A 23 -38.30 -13.12 45.96
CA TYR A 23 -39.38 -12.18 45.63
C TYR A 23 -40.12 -12.60 44.36
N GLN A 24 -41.44 -12.56 44.50
CA GLN A 24 -42.44 -12.98 43.54
C GLN A 24 -42.70 -11.97 42.42
N VAL A 25 -43.21 -12.54 41.34
CA VAL A 25 -44.01 -12.00 40.24
C VAL A 25 -45.11 -11.05 40.72
N LEU A 26 -45.27 -9.92 40.03
CA LEU A 26 -46.56 -9.21 39.90
C LEU A 26 -46.79 -8.76 38.46
N SER A 27 -47.96 -9.13 37.96
CA SER A 27 -48.61 -8.77 36.71
C SER A 27 -49.57 -7.59 36.89
N GLY A 28 -49.69 -6.72 35.88
CA GLY A 28 -50.75 -5.70 35.69
C GLY A 28 -50.34 -4.76 34.55
N VAL A 29 -50.88 -4.84 33.32
CA VAL A 29 -52.20 -4.40 32.79
C VAL A 29 -52.37 -2.88 32.71
N GLY A 30 -52.59 -2.41 31.47
CA GLY A 30 -53.26 -1.16 31.05
C GLY A 30 -52.31 0.01 30.77
N ASP A 31 -52.52 0.90 29.79
CA ASP A 31 -53.41 1.04 28.63
C ASP A 31 -52.86 2.26 27.85
N ASP A 32 -53.17 2.35 26.55
CA ASP A 32 -53.34 3.55 25.72
C ASP A 32 -52.22 4.62 25.60
N TRP A 33 -51.68 4.75 24.38
CA TRP A 33 -51.23 6.05 23.87
C TRP A 33 -51.74 6.27 22.45
N GLU A 34 -52.74 7.13 22.33
CA GLU A 34 -53.30 7.62 21.07
C GLU A 34 -52.36 8.60 20.35
N THR A 35 -52.40 8.47 19.04
CA THR A 35 -52.03 9.42 17.99
C THR A 35 -52.48 10.86 18.25
N LEU A 36 -51.57 11.83 18.13
CA LEU A 36 -51.92 13.24 17.86
C LEU A 36 -51.23 13.73 16.59
N SER A 37 -52.04 13.82 15.54
CA SER A 37 -51.87 14.64 14.36
C SER A 37 -52.08 16.11 14.71
N ALA A 38 -51.18 16.99 14.26
CA ALA A 38 -51.42 18.43 14.26
C ALA A 38 -50.98 19.05 12.92
N SER A 39 -51.93 19.69 12.26
CA SER A 39 -51.77 20.66 11.18
C SER A 39 -52.88 21.72 11.36
N PRO A 40 -52.90 22.81 10.58
CA PRO A 40 -52.29 24.09 10.92
C PRO A 40 -53.34 25.19 11.20
N SER A 41 -52.94 26.28 11.85
CA SER A 41 -53.77 27.48 11.98
C SER A 41 -53.09 28.71 11.36
N GLU A 42 -53.66 29.17 10.26
CA GLU A 42 -53.54 30.53 9.74
C GLU A 42 -54.22 31.53 10.69
N THR A 43 -53.60 32.69 10.88
CA THR A 43 -54.18 34.04 11.05
C THR A 43 -52.95 34.97 11.05
N GLY A 44 -52.89 36.17 10.48
CA GLY A 44 -53.87 37.13 10.02
C GLY A 44 -53.13 38.48 10.09
N ALA A 45 -53.14 39.23 9.00
CA ALA A 45 -52.38 40.47 8.82
C ALA A 45 -52.83 41.59 9.78
N THR A 46 -51.92 42.50 10.17
CA THR A 46 -52.25 43.93 10.25
C THR A 46 -51.00 44.82 10.12
N VAL A 47 -51.17 45.81 9.25
CA VAL A 47 -50.32 46.97 8.97
C VAL A 47 -50.44 47.98 10.10
N LEU A 48 -49.33 48.55 10.58
CA LEU A 48 -49.28 49.93 11.08
C LEU A 48 -47.94 50.57 10.73
N SER A 49 -48.05 51.64 9.96
CA SER A 49 -47.09 52.70 9.70
C SER A 49 -46.83 53.51 10.97
N GLU A 50 -45.60 54.00 11.16
CA GLU A 50 -45.36 55.34 11.68
C GLU A 50 -43.96 55.83 11.28
N ASP A 51 -43.96 57.05 10.73
CA ASP A 51 -42.82 57.89 10.40
C ASP A 51 -42.07 58.31 11.66
N GLU A 52 -40.76 58.54 11.57
CA GLU A 52 -40.17 59.76 12.14
C GLU A 52 -38.80 60.13 11.52
N SER A 53 -38.71 61.42 11.20
CA SER A 53 -37.59 62.29 10.81
C SER A 53 -36.30 62.12 11.66
N GLY A 54 -35.08 62.53 11.28
CA GLY A 54 -34.58 63.43 10.23
C GLY A 54 -33.11 63.83 10.53
N ALA A 55 -32.51 64.65 9.65
CA ALA A 55 -31.21 65.35 9.75
C ALA A 55 -29.92 64.48 9.64
N GLU A 56 -28.83 64.81 8.93
CA GLU A 56 -28.29 66.05 8.34
C GLU A 56 -27.23 65.70 7.25
N GLY A 57 -27.02 66.55 6.24
CA GLY A 57 -25.98 66.41 5.19
C GLY A 57 -24.58 66.90 5.62
N PRO A 58 -23.59 67.22 4.71
CA PRO A 58 -23.65 67.35 3.25
C PRO A 58 -22.47 66.76 2.39
N LYS A 59 -22.80 66.51 1.10
CA LYS A 59 -22.10 66.62 -0.23
C LYS A 59 -20.62 67.15 -0.31
N PRO A 60 -19.84 67.00 -1.44
CA PRO A 60 -20.25 66.93 -2.88
C PRO A 60 -19.46 65.95 -3.83
N ARG A 61 -20.06 65.43 -4.94
CA ARG A 61 -20.01 65.86 -6.39
C ARG A 61 -18.70 65.41 -7.11
N ALA A 62 -18.70 64.74 -8.27
CA ALA A 62 -19.30 65.08 -9.58
C ALA A 62 -19.37 63.83 -10.51
N LYS A 63 -20.53 63.52 -11.13
CA LYS A 63 -20.97 63.81 -12.52
C LYS A 63 -20.13 63.19 -13.67
N ALA A 64 -20.73 62.28 -14.44
CA ALA A 64 -21.29 62.57 -15.77
C ALA A 64 -22.01 61.34 -16.39
N SER A 65 -23.25 61.55 -16.84
CA SER A 65 -24.03 60.71 -17.78
C SER A 65 -23.78 61.23 -19.23
N PRO A 66 -24.35 60.71 -20.35
CA PRO A 66 -25.76 60.29 -20.54
C PRO A 66 -26.07 59.11 -21.50
N ALA A 67 -27.35 58.66 -21.41
CA ALA A 67 -28.31 58.19 -22.44
C ALA A 67 -27.80 57.49 -23.73
N THR A 68 -28.47 56.48 -24.31
CA THR A 68 -29.85 56.55 -24.83
C THR A 68 -30.36 55.15 -25.29
N ALA A 69 -31.68 55.03 -25.27
CA ALA A 69 -32.65 54.04 -25.74
C ALA A 69 -32.35 53.04 -26.90
N SER A 70 -32.88 51.83 -26.71
CA SER A 70 -33.77 51.02 -27.58
C SER A 70 -33.37 50.65 -29.01
N GLN A 71 -33.33 49.34 -29.31
CA GLN A 71 -34.12 48.70 -30.38
C GLN A 71 -33.99 47.16 -30.38
N SER A 72 -35.11 46.48 -30.55
CA SER A 72 -35.30 45.04 -30.74
C SER A 72 -35.01 44.61 -32.18
N PHE A 73 -34.35 43.47 -32.41
CA PHE A 73 -34.61 42.61 -33.56
C PHE A 73 -34.19 41.15 -33.27
N ALA A 74 -35.06 40.23 -33.65
CA ALA A 74 -34.84 38.79 -33.65
C ALA A 74 -33.79 38.38 -34.70
N SER A 75 -33.02 37.32 -34.44
CA SER A 75 -32.18 36.67 -35.46
C SER A 75 -31.99 35.19 -35.13
N GLN A 76 -32.16 34.37 -36.17
CA GLN A 76 -32.07 32.91 -36.23
C GLN A 76 -30.68 32.36 -35.88
N PRO A 77 -30.56 31.07 -35.52
CA PRO A 77 -29.27 30.41 -35.34
C PRO A 77 -28.64 30.01 -36.69
N PRO A 78 -27.32 30.17 -36.89
CA PRO A 78 -26.64 29.67 -38.07
C PRO A 78 -26.31 28.18 -37.96
N SER A 79 -26.51 27.52 -39.09
CA SER A 79 -26.18 26.14 -39.46
C SER A 79 -24.70 25.79 -39.33
N VAL A 80 -24.42 24.62 -38.77
CA VAL A 80 -23.11 23.95 -38.73
C VAL A 80 -22.85 23.22 -40.07
N PRO A 81 -21.70 23.41 -40.74
CA PRO A 81 -21.33 22.58 -41.87
C PRO A 81 -20.55 21.32 -41.42
N ALA A 82 -20.89 20.19 -42.02
CA ALA A 82 -20.23 18.90 -41.86
C ALA A 82 -18.80 18.91 -42.47
N PRO A 83 -17.85 18.15 -41.90
CA PRO A 83 -16.52 18.00 -42.49
C PRO A 83 -16.52 16.96 -43.61
N GLN A 84 -15.87 17.33 -44.71
CA GLN A 84 -15.64 16.52 -45.89
C GLN A 84 -14.60 15.43 -45.61
N HIS A 85 -14.91 14.23 -46.11
CA HIS A 85 -13.98 13.11 -46.25
C HIS A 85 -12.89 13.45 -47.29
N THR A 86 -11.63 13.19 -46.93
CA THR A 86 -10.56 12.88 -47.90
C THR A 86 -9.99 11.51 -47.57
N SER A 87 -10.33 10.55 -48.42
CA SER A 87 -9.78 9.19 -48.47
C SER A 87 -8.45 9.22 -49.22
N HIS A 88 -7.39 8.70 -48.61
CA HIS A 88 -6.23 8.20 -49.34
C HIS A 88 -6.31 6.67 -49.37
N GLU A 89 -6.50 6.14 -50.58
CA GLU A 89 -6.34 4.74 -50.94
C GLU A 89 -4.89 4.29 -50.69
N LEU A 90 -4.73 3.15 -50.01
CA LEU A 90 -3.67 2.21 -50.34
C LEU A 90 -4.29 0.83 -50.54
N ASP A 91 -3.91 0.30 -51.68
CA ASP A 91 -4.34 -0.88 -52.40
C ASP A 91 -3.78 -2.15 -51.73
N GLU A 92 -4.65 -3.02 -51.21
CA GLU A 92 -4.34 -4.43 -50.96
C GLU A 92 -5.29 -5.29 -51.78
N SER A 93 -4.74 -5.89 -52.84
CA SER A 93 -5.45 -6.82 -53.71
C SER A 93 -5.00 -8.26 -53.47
N HIS A 94 -6.01 -9.10 -53.18
CA HIS A 94 -6.15 -10.54 -53.50
C HIS A 94 -5.37 -11.51 -52.58
N VAL A 95 -6.00 -12.50 -51.96
CA VAL A 95 -6.73 -13.62 -52.59
C VAL A 95 -7.97 -14.05 -51.78
N ARG A 96 -9.12 -14.15 -52.46
CA ARG A 96 -10.35 -14.82 -52.02
C ARG A 96 -10.31 -16.32 -52.35
N GLY A 97 -10.90 -17.13 -51.46
CA GLY A 97 -11.33 -18.50 -51.74
C GLY A 97 -12.20 -19.05 -50.60
N PRO A 98 -13.48 -19.42 -50.83
CA PRO A 98 -14.50 -19.60 -49.79
C PRO A 98 -14.77 -21.07 -49.42
N LEU A 99 -15.54 -21.31 -48.35
CA LEU A 99 -16.58 -22.34 -48.14
C LEU A 99 -16.78 -22.56 -46.62
N SER A 100 -17.93 -22.18 -46.07
CA SER A 100 -19.17 -22.98 -45.97
C SER A 100 -19.27 -23.76 -44.65
N SER A 101 -20.25 -23.34 -43.85
CA SER A 101 -21.03 -24.06 -42.84
C SER A 101 -20.84 -25.58 -42.74
N ARG A 102 -20.74 -26.08 -41.50
CA ARG A 102 -21.75 -26.97 -40.91
C ARG A 102 -21.49 -27.27 -39.43
N VAL A 103 -22.58 -27.18 -38.67
CA VAL A 103 -22.82 -27.79 -37.37
C VAL A 103 -23.09 -29.28 -37.62
N ASP A 104 -22.54 -30.18 -36.79
CA ASP A 104 -23.30 -31.24 -36.11
C ASP A 104 -22.38 -32.21 -35.33
N ASP A 105 -22.98 -32.70 -34.26
CA ASP A 105 -22.61 -33.74 -33.31
C ASP A 105 -21.86 -34.95 -33.87
N LEU A 106 -21.07 -35.62 -33.00
CA LEU A 106 -21.41 -36.95 -32.50
C LEU A 106 -20.37 -37.49 -31.50
N SER A 107 -20.90 -37.90 -30.36
CA SER A 107 -20.30 -38.85 -29.44
C SER A 107 -20.44 -40.28 -30.00
N SER A 108 -19.45 -41.16 -29.75
CA SER A 108 -19.65 -42.50 -29.18
C SER A 108 -18.45 -43.45 -29.35
N LEU A 109 -18.23 -44.23 -28.28
CA LEU A 109 -17.85 -45.66 -28.23
C LEU A 109 -16.56 -46.12 -28.93
N VAL A 110 -15.63 -46.70 -28.14
CA VAL A 110 -15.23 -48.12 -28.26
C VAL A 110 -14.64 -48.60 -26.92
N GLU A 111 -15.28 -49.64 -26.37
CA GLU A 111 -14.76 -50.54 -25.33
C GLU A 111 -13.61 -51.40 -25.89
N SER A 112 -12.61 -51.75 -25.07
CA SER A 112 -12.18 -53.16 -25.01
C SER A 112 -11.33 -53.46 -23.79
N GLN A 113 -11.61 -54.65 -23.26
CA GLN A 113 -11.11 -55.28 -22.06
C GLN A 113 -9.77 -56.00 -22.28
N GLY A 114 -9.13 -56.39 -21.16
CA GLY A 114 -8.10 -57.44 -21.07
C GLY A 114 -6.75 -56.87 -20.63
N GLY A 115 -6.18 -57.13 -19.45
CA GLY A 115 -6.22 -58.34 -18.63
C GLY A 115 -4.95 -59.16 -18.86
N SER A 116 -3.94 -59.02 -17.99
CA SER A 116 -3.11 -60.13 -17.47
C SER A 116 -1.91 -59.64 -16.64
N THR A 117 -1.57 -60.50 -15.69
CA THR A 117 -0.74 -60.45 -14.48
C THR A 117 0.79 -60.48 -14.69
N PRO A 118 1.60 -60.37 -13.61
CA PRO A 118 2.98 -59.87 -13.66
C PRO A 118 4.03 -60.99 -13.79
N ARG A 119 5.25 -60.62 -14.14
CA ARG A 119 6.44 -61.46 -13.98
C ARG A 119 7.60 -60.69 -13.35
N ASP A 120 8.05 -61.22 -12.23
CA ASP A 120 9.36 -60.97 -11.61
C ASP A 120 10.51 -61.30 -12.57
N ALA A 121 11.57 -60.50 -12.51
CA ALA A 121 12.93 -60.97 -12.79
C ALA A 121 13.96 -60.16 -12.00
N ARG A 122 14.77 -60.93 -11.29
CA ARG A 122 15.91 -60.64 -10.43
C ARG A 122 17.18 -60.39 -11.26
N GLN A 123 18.27 -60.01 -10.58
CA GLN A 123 19.68 -59.94 -11.02
C GLN A 123 20.09 -58.66 -11.77
N GLU A 124 21.28 -58.06 -11.60
CA GLU A 124 22.47 -58.39 -10.81
C GLU A 124 23.34 -57.13 -10.68
N ALA A 125 24.17 -57.11 -9.64
CA ALA A 125 25.20 -56.10 -9.41
C ALA A 125 26.31 -56.14 -10.47
N LYS A 126 26.91 -54.97 -10.75
CA LYS A 126 28.29 -54.89 -11.23
C LYS A 126 28.91 -53.53 -10.91
N GLU A 127 29.89 -53.55 -10.01
CA GLU A 127 30.94 -52.53 -9.90
C GLU A 127 31.70 -52.38 -11.22
N PRO A 128 32.43 -51.26 -11.39
CA PRO A 128 33.87 -51.45 -11.40
C PRO A 128 34.68 -50.40 -10.63
N THR A 129 35.72 -50.94 -10.03
CA THR A 129 36.88 -50.35 -9.36
C THR A 129 37.82 -49.57 -10.31
N GLY A 130 38.11 -48.30 -9.95
CA GLY A 130 39.38 -47.52 -10.06
C GLY A 130 40.17 -47.42 -11.40
N PRO A 131 41.33 -46.72 -11.44
CA PRO A 131 41.93 -45.85 -10.41
C PRO A 131 42.53 -44.50 -10.90
N THR A 132 42.79 -43.61 -9.93
CA THR A 132 43.90 -42.62 -9.80
C THR A 132 44.57 -41.99 -11.03
N ALA A 133 44.53 -40.65 -11.13
CA ALA A 133 45.68 -39.81 -11.47
C ALA A 133 45.46 -38.35 -11.03
N SER A 134 46.16 -37.93 -9.98
CA SER A 134 46.28 -36.54 -9.54
C SER A 134 47.42 -35.87 -10.29
N VAL A 135 47.13 -34.78 -11.02
CA VAL A 135 48.15 -33.94 -11.67
C VAL A 135 48.08 -32.54 -11.07
N SER A 136 49.15 -32.14 -10.39
CA SER A 136 49.44 -30.75 -10.00
C SER A 136 50.03 -29.97 -11.18
N PRO A 137 49.89 -28.63 -11.24
CA PRO A 137 50.86 -27.79 -11.92
C PRO A 137 51.75 -27.05 -10.92
N ARG A 138 53.06 -27.18 -11.16
CA ARG A 138 54.15 -26.47 -10.49
C ARG A 138 54.27 -25.02 -10.98
N LEU A 139 54.72 -24.18 -10.05
CA LEU A 139 55.39 -22.89 -10.27
C LEU A 139 56.38 -22.93 -11.44
N ALA A 140 56.36 -21.87 -12.24
CA ALA A 140 57.50 -21.44 -13.06
C ALA A 140 57.92 -20.03 -12.61
N THR A 141 59.11 -19.97 -12.03
CA THR A 141 59.92 -18.78 -11.79
C THR A 141 60.51 -18.27 -13.11
N SER A 142 60.42 -16.97 -13.38
CA SER A 142 61.36 -16.30 -14.30
C SER A 142 61.98 -15.08 -13.62
N THR A 143 63.29 -15.18 -13.45
CA THR A 143 64.26 -14.14 -13.11
C THR A 143 64.57 -13.29 -14.34
N GLY A 144 64.73 -11.98 -14.15
CA GLY A 144 65.27 -11.08 -15.17
C GLY A 144 65.55 -9.67 -14.62
N CYS A 145 66.81 -9.45 -14.23
CA CYS A 145 67.39 -8.19 -13.75
C CYS A 145 67.30 -7.03 -14.75
N GLY A 146 67.27 -5.80 -14.22
CA GLY A 146 67.60 -4.57 -14.94
C GLY A 146 67.56 -3.35 -14.02
N ALA A 147 68.67 -3.06 -13.34
CA ALA A 147 68.88 -1.88 -12.52
C ALA A 147 69.60 -0.77 -13.32
N SER A 148 69.22 0.49 -13.08
CA SER A 148 70.02 1.73 -13.27
C SER A 148 69.12 2.93 -12.89
N SER A 149 69.09 3.41 -11.65
CA SER A 149 69.96 4.41 -11.00
C SER A 149 69.83 5.87 -11.47
N SER A 150 69.52 6.74 -10.49
CA SER A 150 69.84 8.18 -10.32
C SER A 150 69.14 9.22 -11.24
N LEU A 151 68.65 10.39 -10.79
CA LEU A 151 69.15 11.36 -9.81
C LEU A 151 68.03 12.26 -9.23
N ASN A 152 68.20 12.67 -7.96
CA ASN A 152 67.48 13.76 -7.28
C ASN A 152 68.00 15.13 -7.75
N ILE A 153 67.10 16.13 -7.91
CA ILE A 153 67.45 17.55 -7.70
C ILE A 153 66.28 18.27 -7.02
N PHE A 154 66.56 18.75 -5.79
CA PHE A 154 65.85 19.77 -5.03
C PHE A 154 66.19 21.16 -5.60
N VAL A 155 65.20 22.05 -5.78
CA VAL A 155 65.39 23.52 -5.67
C VAL A 155 64.08 24.20 -5.23
N GLU A 156 64.10 24.75 -4.02
CA GLU A 156 63.49 26.02 -3.58
C GLU A 156 64.60 26.72 -2.73
N PRO A 157 64.59 28.03 -2.42
CA PRO A 157 63.46 28.99 -2.43
C PRO A 157 63.80 30.39 -3.02
N ASP A 158 62.80 31.28 -3.11
CA ASP A 158 62.85 32.65 -2.55
C ASP A 158 61.57 33.45 -2.88
N SER A 159 60.99 34.08 -1.85
CA SER A 159 59.92 35.10 -1.90
C SER A 159 60.54 36.52 -1.87
N PRO A 160 59.80 37.66 -1.69
CA PRO A 160 58.40 38.03 -1.94
C PRO A 160 58.29 39.36 -2.75
N ILE A 161 57.07 39.90 -2.98
CA ILE A 161 56.66 41.32 -2.74
C ILE A 161 55.35 41.72 -3.48
N SER A 162 54.49 42.41 -2.71
CA SER A 162 53.44 43.41 -3.03
C SER A 162 52.07 43.00 -3.58
N ALA A 163 51.12 43.03 -2.65
CA ALA A 163 49.82 43.71 -2.67
C ALA A 163 49.39 44.48 -3.94
N ALA A 164 48.15 44.20 -4.37
CA ALA A 164 47.16 45.19 -4.77
C ALA A 164 45.74 44.64 -4.53
N SER A 165 44.89 45.50 -3.97
CA SER A 165 43.48 45.32 -3.61
C SER A 165 42.53 45.16 -4.80
N GLU A 166 41.27 44.86 -4.46
CA GLU A 166 40.01 44.97 -5.24
C GLU A 166 39.67 43.70 -6.05
N THR A 167 38.49 43.09 -5.98
CA THR A 167 37.16 43.49 -5.48
C THR A 167 36.40 42.21 -5.10
N LEU A 168 35.88 42.14 -3.87
CA LEU A 168 35.00 41.05 -3.41
C LEU A 168 33.63 41.20 -4.08
N VAL A 169 33.31 40.28 -4.98
CA VAL A 169 31.93 40.04 -5.43
C VAL A 169 31.29 39.12 -4.40
N ASP A 170 30.35 39.69 -3.65
CA ASP A 170 29.49 39.04 -2.68
C ASP A 170 28.75 37.87 -3.36
N THR A 171 29.27 36.66 -3.16
CA THR A 171 28.60 35.43 -3.55
C THR A 171 27.62 35.12 -2.45
N THR A 172 26.36 35.44 -2.71
CA THR A 172 25.22 35.12 -1.88
C THR A 172 25.32 33.69 -1.39
N HIS A 173 25.53 33.56 -0.08
CA HIS A 173 25.52 32.32 0.66
C HIS A 173 24.12 31.69 0.52
N VAL A 174 23.98 30.71 -0.38
CA VAL A 174 22.83 29.80 -0.42
C VAL A 174 22.82 29.08 0.93
N GLN A 175 21.86 29.41 1.77
CA GLN A 175 21.63 28.71 3.02
C GLN A 175 21.16 27.28 2.67
N PRO A 176 21.78 26.22 3.20
CA PRO A 176 21.25 24.88 3.05
C PRO A 176 19.87 24.86 3.69
N HIS A 177 18.82 24.67 2.89
CA HIS A 177 17.48 24.43 3.42
C HIS A 177 17.54 23.17 4.29
N PRO A 178 17.15 23.23 5.57
CA PRO A 178 17.05 22.03 6.38
C PRO A 178 15.92 21.16 5.82
N THR A 179 16.30 20.13 5.07
CA THR A 179 15.45 19.07 4.53
C THR A 179 15.02 18.13 5.66
N ILE A 180 14.17 18.61 6.56
CA ILE A 180 13.35 17.71 7.36
C ILE A 180 12.08 17.47 6.53
N PRO A 181 11.82 16.25 6.03
CA PRO A 181 10.57 15.97 5.33
C PRO A 181 9.41 16.23 6.30
N ILE A 182 8.56 17.18 5.95
CA ILE A 182 7.43 17.57 6.78
C ILE A 182 6.45 16.41 6.81
N ARG A 183 6.11 15.97 8.02
CA ARG A 183 5.39 14.73 8.30
C ARG A 183 3.91 14.84 7.95
N GLU A 184 3.35 13.79 7.37
CA GLU A 184 1.91 13.56 7.44
C GLU A 184 1.50 13.42 8.91
N ARG A 185 0.67 14.32 9.42
CA ARG A 185 0.19 14.24 10.79
C ARG A 185 -1.23 13.70 10.83
N ARG A 186 -1.35 12.43 11.20
CA ARG A 186 -2.63 11.78 11.51
C ARG A 186 -2.80 11.63 13.01
N VAL A 187 -4.01 11.91 13.48
CA VAL A 187 -4.37 11.79 14.90
C VAL A 187 -5.46 10.75 15.06
N TRP A 188 -5.15 9.69 15.80
CA TRP A 188 -6.08 8.62 16.12
C TRP A 188 -7.10 9.06 17.15
N MET A 189 -8.36 8.77 16.86
CA MET A 189 -9.49 9.15 17.68
C MET A 189 -10.51 8.02 17.76
N HIS A 190 -11.35 8.11 18.78
CA HIS A 190 -12.55 7.30 18.91
C HIS A 190 -13.75 8.24 19.01
N THR A 191 -14.90 7.88 18.45
CA THR A 191 -16.09 8.77 18.42
C THR A 191 -16.64 9.14 19.79
N SER A 192 -16.19 8.46 20.85
CA SER A 192 -16.49 8.81 22.25
C SER A 192 -15.57 9.88 22.84
N ARG A 193 -14.54 10.34 22.12
CA ARG A 193 -13.59 11.36 22.57
C ARG A 193 -13.85 12.70 21.90
N THR A 194 -13.65 13.77 22.64
CA THR A 194 -13.66 15.14 22.10
C THR A 194 -12.44 15.38 21.22
N LEU A 195 -12.63 16.05 20.09
CA LEU A 195 -11.52 16.43 19.22
C LEU A 195 -10.61 17.48 19.90
N PRO A 196 -9.28 17.34 19.80
CA PRO A 196 -8.34 18.37 20.21
C PRO A 196 -8.63 19.73 19.55
N LEU A 197 -8.63 20.81 20.35
CA LEU A 197 -8.96 22.17 19.87
C LEU A 197 -8.05 22.64 18.73
N ASN A 198 -6.79 22.22 18.71
CA ASN A 198 -5.86 22.57 17.63
C ASN A 198 -6.27 21.95 16.28
N LEU A 199 -6.86 20.75 16.27
CA LEU A 199 -7.37 20.14 15.03
C LEU A 199 -8.61 20.88 14.53
N ILE A 200 -9.46 21.31 15.47
CA ILE A 200 -10.67 22.09 15.17
C ILE A 200 -10.30 23.44 14.55
N ALA A 201 -9.31 24.13 15.12
CA ALA A 201 -8.84 25.43 14.65
C ALA A 201 -8.22 25.37 13.24
N ASN A 202 -7.67 24.22 12.84
CA ASN A 202 -7.02 24.00 11.56
C ASN A 202 -7.89 23.23 10.55
N ALA A 203 -9.22 23.23 10.73
CA ALA A 203 -10.11 22.51 9.83
C ALA A 203 -10.09 23.12 8.41
N PRO A 204 -9.87 22.32 7.35
CA PRO A 204 -9.74 22.85 5.98
C PRO A 204 -11.07 23.31 5.37
N PHE A 205 -12.21 22.95 5.96
CA PHE A 205 -13.54 23.25 5.42
C PHE A 205 -14.52 23.65 6.51
N VAL A 206 -15.65 24.23 6.08
CA VAL A 206 -16.79 24.60 6.93
C VAL A 206 -18.08 23.99 6.38
N ASP A 207 -18.96 23.54 7.26
CA ASP A 207 -20.29 23.02 6.93
C ASP A 207 -21.30 24.17 6.76
N ALA A 208 -22.54 23.85 6.35
CA ALA A 208 -23.59 24.83 6.11
C ALA A 208 -24.01 25.64 7.35
N ASP A 209 -23.74 25.13 8.55
CA ASP A 209 -23.98 25.81 9.83
C ASP A 209 -22.74 26.58 10.35
N GLY A 210 -21.68 26.67 9.55
CA GLY A 210 -20.42 27.32 9.91
C GLY A 210 -19.50 26.48 10.80
N SER A 211 -19.90 25.26 11.18
CA SER A 211 -19.04 24.38 11.95
C SER A 211 -17.84 23.88 11.13
N PRO A 212 -16.69 23.65 11.77
CA PRO A 212 -15.52 23.12 11.09
C PRO A 212 -15.72 21.68 10.63
N VAL A 213 -15.19 21.38 9.44
CA VAL A 213 -15.21 20.06 8.82
C VAL A 213 -13.76 19.63 8.58
N MET A 214 -13.36 18.57 9.26
CA MET A 214 -12.06 17.92 9.07
C MET A 214 -12.18 16.75 8.10
N ILE A 215 -11.04 16.34 7.57
CA ILE A 215 -10.91 15.13 6.78
C ILE A 215 -10.19 14.06 7.58
N GLY A 216 -10.47 12.82 7.28
CA GLY A 216 -9.86 11.71 7.99
C GLY A 216 -10.36 10.40 7.45
N SER A 217 -10.07 9.31 8.12
CA SER A 217 -10.43 7.99 7.65
C SER A 217 -11.08 7.18 8.77
N ALA A 218 -11.90 6.21 8.41
CA ALA A 218 -12.63 5.36 9.34
C ALA A 218 -12.44 3.89 8.98
N LEU A 219 -12.21 3.04 9.99
CA LEU A 219 -12.18 1.59 9.84
C LEU A 219 -13.62 1.06 9.85
N VAL A 220 -14.08 0.54 8.71
CA VAL A 220 -15.42 -0.04 8.56
C VAL A 220 -15.31 -1.35 7.82
N ASP A 221 -15.90 -2.41 8.39
CA ASP A 221 -16.04 -3.70 7.70
C ASP A 221 -14.72 -4.33 7.23
N GLY A 222 -13.62 -4.07 7.94
CA GLY A 222 -12.27 -4.54 7.60
C GLY A 222 -11.57 -3.74 6.50
N ALA A 223 -12.16 -2.62 6.08
CA ALA A 223 -11.63 -1.66 5.12
C ALA A 223 -11.41 -0.29 5.77
N VAL A 224 -10.53 0.53 5.22
CA VAL A 224 -10.29 1.90 5.66
C VAL A 224 -10.86 2.86 4.64
N HIS A 225 -11.78 3.73 5.03
CA HIS A 225 -12.44 4.64 4.10
C HIS A 225 -12.21 6.10 4.48
N PRO A 226 -11.87 6.97 3.51
CA PRO A 226 -11.91 8.41 3.72
C PRO A 226 -13.32 8.86 4.13
N CYS A 227 -13.36 9.77 5.09
CA CYS A 227 -14.55 10.25 5.75
C CYS A 227 -14.43 11.77 6.01
N LYS A 228 -15.58 12.41 6.22
CA LYS A 228 -15.65 13.76 6.79
C LYS A 228 -15.94 13.65 8.28
N ILE A 229 -15.25 14.45 9.09
CA ILE A 229 -15.54 14.59 10.52
C ILE A 229 -16.14 15.98 10.70
N THR A 230 -17.41 16.05 11.08
CA THR A 230 -18.08 17.33 11.28
C THR A 230 -18.28 17.60 12.76
N LEU A 231 -18.24 18.88 13.12
CA LEU A 231 -18.68 19.35 14.44
C LEU A 231 -20.07 19.96 14.40
N SER A 232 -20.70 20.00 13.22
CA SER A 232 -22.08 20.45 12.98
C SER A 232 -23.05 19.66 13.85
N ARG A 233 -23.48 20.32 14.92
CA ARG A 233 -24.32 19.82 16.01
C ARG A 233 -23.72 18.56 16.67
N LEU A 234 -23.17 18.74 17.88
CA LEU A 234 -23.30 17.73 18.95
C LEU A 234 -24.78 17.29 18.94
N GLY A 235 -25.15 16.31 18.13
CA GLY A 235 -26.55 16.06 17.78
C GLY A 235 -27.24 15.44 18.97
N ASP A 236 -27.88 16.25 19.82
CA ASP A 236 -28.62 15.93 21.05
C ASP A 236 -27.94 15.00 22.08
N ALA A 237 -26.82 14.34 21.75
CA ALA A 237 -26.11 13.34 22.55
C ALA A 237 -24.59 13.59 22.65
N GLY A 238 -24.07 14.62 21.98
CA GLY A 238 -22.73 15.14 22.24
C GLY A 238 -21.52 14.46 21.58
N PHE A 239 -21.72 13.70 20.50
CA PHE A 239 -20.63 13.02 19.79
C PHE A 239 -20.26 13.72 18.47
N SER A 240 -19.00 13.60 18.03
CA SER A 240 -18.53 14.08 16.71
C SER A 240 -18.93 13.07 15.61
N PRO A 241 -19.89 13.40 14.72
CA PRO A 241 -20.28 12.48 13.66
C PRO A 241 -19.16 12.33 12.61
N VAL A 242 -18.60 11.12 12.55
CA VAL A 242 -17.77 10.68 11.43
C VAL A 242 -18.70 10.17 10.35
N ARG A 243 -18.69 10.78 9.16
CA ARG A 243 -19.60 10.44 8.07
C ARG A 243 -18.83 10.05 6.83
N MET A 244 -19.28 9.01 6.15
CA MET A 244 -18.60 8.46 4.97
C MET A 244 -19.58 7.95 3.94
N ALA A 245 -19.17 8.01 2.67
CA ALA A 245 -19.92 7.38 1.59
C ALA A 245 -19.65 5.88 1.61
N TYR A 246 -20.63 5.08 2.03
CA TYR A 246 -20.47 3.63 2.17
C TYR A 246 -21.72 2.92 1.66
N ARG A 247 -21.52 1.92 0.78
CA ARG A 247 -22.60 1.13 0.16
C ARG A 247 -23.75 1.95 -0.44
N GLY A 248 -23.43 3.10 -1.05
CA GLY A 248 -24.41 3.98 -1.71
C GLY A 248 -25.21 4.91 -0.78
N SER A 249 -24.98 4.87 0.54
CA SER A 249 -25.59 5.78 1.50
C SER A 249 -24.55 6.57 2.31
N GLU A 250 -24.97 7.72 2.86
CA GLU A 250 -24.17 8.40 3.89
C GLU A 250 -24.33 7.59 5.19
N THR A 251 -23.21 7.00 5.64
CA THR A 251 -23.17 6.21 6.86
C THR A 251 -22.49 7.02 7.95
N VAL A 252 -23.10 7.04 9.15
CA VAL A 252 -22.46 7.54 10.36
C VAL A 252 -21.64 6.41 10.96
N HIS A 253 -20.35 6.64 11.13
CA HIS A 253 -19.42 5.71 11.75
C HIS A 253 -19.32 5.98 13.25
N PHE A 254 -19.35 4.91 14.04
CA PHE A 254 -19.10 4.92 15.48
C PHE A 254 -17.94 3.96 15.75
N GLY A 255 -16.82 4.47 16.23
CA GLY A 255 -15.63 3.66 16.44
C GLY A 255 -14.33 4.42 16.26
N VAL A 256 -13.29 3.69 15.86
CA VAL A 256 -11.95 4.21 15.61
C VAL A 256 -11.90 4.91 14.26
N TYR A 257 -11.31 6.10 14.26
CA TYR A 257 -11.03 6.89 13.07
C TYR A 257 -9.74 7.67 13.26
N GLU A 258 -9.20 8.20 12.18
CA GLU A 258 -8.05 9.10 12.20
C GLU A 258 -8.42 10.43 11.57
N VAL A 259 -7.86 11.52 12.09
CA VAL A 259 -7.99 12.86 11.53
C VAL A 259 -6.69 13.19 10.80
N LEU A 260 -6.77 13.59 9.54
CA LEU A 260 -5.62 14.07 8.78
C LEU A 260 -5.53 15.59 8.92
N GLU A 261 -4.40 16.07 9.47
CA GLU A 261 -4.07 17.50 9.50
C GLU A 261 -3.53 17.91 8.11
N VAL A 262 -4.38 18.60 7.34
CA VAL A 262 -3.98 19.10 6.00
C VAL A 262 -2.99 20.24 6.18
N ASN A 263 -1.78 20.03 5.68
CA ASN A 263 -0.74 21.05 5.68
C ASN A 263 -0.63 21.63 4.25
N GLU A 264 -1.04 22.90 4.07
CA GLU A 264 -1.07 23.55 2.76
C GLU A 264 0.31 23.84 2.16
N ASP A 265 1.37 23.83 2.99
CA ASP A 265 2.75 24.00 2.52
C ASP A 265 3.27 22.74 1.84
N THR A 266 2.70 21.57 2.16
CA THR A 266 3.19 20.24 1.72
C THR A 266 2.17 19.46 0.90
N MET A 267 0.90 19.81 1.01
CA MET A 267 -0.20 19.19 0.29
C MET A 267 -0.94 20.23 -0.54
N GLU A 268 -1.57 19.76 -1.61
CA GLU A 268 -2.40 20.58 -2.46
C GLU A 268 -3.60 19.80 -3.00
N TRP A 269 -4.71 20.49 -3.23
CA TRP A 269 -5.90 19.92 -3.85
C TRP A 269 -5.81 20.04 -5.36
N VAL A 270 -5.61 18.91 -6.05
CA VAL A 270 -5.43 18.88 -7.52
C VAL A 270 -6.69 18.38 -8.20
N SER A 271 -7.15 19.07 -9.24
CA SER A 271 -8.32 18.68 -10.03
C SER A 271 -8.19 17.28 -10.62
N ALA A 272 -9.27 16.51 -10.54
CA ALA A 272 -9.36 15.14 -11.03
C ALA A 272 -10.72 14.90 -11.71
N ARG A 273 -10.78 13.86 -12.55
CA ARG A 273 -12.00 13.49 -13.30
C ARG A 273 -11.99 12.01 -13.67
N ASP A 274 -13.18 11.46 -13.91
CA ASP A 274 -13.44 10.11 -14.42
C ASP A 274 -12.76 9.01 -13.60
N GLY A 275 -12.73 9.17 -12.28
CA GLY A 275 -12.01 8.26 -11.36
C GLY A 275 -10.49 8.21 -11.55
N ARG A 276 -9.91 9.07 -12.38
CA ARG A 276 -8.46 9.08 -12.64
C ARG A 276 -7.74 9.95 -11.64
N LEU A 277 -6.64 9.44 -11.13
CA LEU A 277 -5.72 10.23 -10.33
C LEU A 277 -5.04 11.32 -11.17
N PRO A 278 -4.75 12.49 -10.58
CA PRO A 278 -3.98 13.52 -11.26
C PRO A 278 -2.61 12.99 -11.71
N ARG A 279 -2.33 13.07 -13.00
CA ARG A 279 -1.08 12.56 -13.60
C ARG A 279 0.13 13.29 -13.02
N GLY A 280 1.20 12.52 -12.73
CA GLY A 280 2.46 13.07 -12.21
C GLY A 280 2.34 13.67 -10.81
N ARG A 281 1.25 13.36 -10.09
CA ARG A 281 1.05 13.77 -8.70
C ARG A 281 1.01 12.51 -7.84
N ALA A 282 1.23 12.72 -6.54
CA ALA A 282 1.13 11.67 -5.55
C ALA A 282 -0.04 11.92 -4.61
N PRO A 283 -1.19 11.29 -4.89
CA PRO A 283 -2.35 11.35 -4.03
C PRO A 283 -2.06 10.88 -2.62
N VAL A 284 -2.61 11.60 -1.63
CA VAL A 284 -2.59 11.20 -0.23
C VAL A 284 -3.59 10.07 -0.04
N GLU A 285 -3.08 8.90 0.29
CA GLU A 285 -3.87 7.67 0.47
C GLU A 285 -4.71 7.78 1.73
N GLY A 286 -6.03 7.78 1.62
CA GLY A 286 -6.94 7.83 2.76
C GLY A 286 -7.48 6.48 3.18
N GLY A 287 -7.04 5.37 2.58
CA GLY A 287 -7.45 4.04 3.00
C GLY A 287 -7.47 3.03 1.86
N TYR A 288 -8.22 1.95 2.05
CA TYR A 288 -8.34 0.85 1.10
C TYR A 288 -9.61 0.02 1.36
N ASP A 289 -10.06 -0.71 0.34
CA ASP A 289 -11.16 -1.67 0.48
C ASP A 289 -10.72 -3.07 0.92
N ARG A 290 -11.65 -4.02 0.95
CA ARG A 290 -11.39 -5.41 1.37
C ARG A 290 -10.45 -6.16 0.43
N GLU A 291 -10.37 -5.73 -0.82
CA GLU A 291 -9.48 -6.29 -1.84
C GLU A 291 -8.10 -5.62 -1.81
N GLY A 292 -7.91 -4.61 -0.95
CA GLY A 292 -6.66 -3.85 -0.84
C GLY A 292 -6.54 -2.72 -1.87
N ARG A 293 -7.59 -2.43 -2.64
CA ARG A 293 -7.58 -1.31 -3.58
C ARG A 293 -7.61 0.00 -2.81
N ARG A 294 -6.77 0.94 -3.21
CA ARG A 294 -6.53 2.19 -2.49
C ARG A 294 -7.67 3.19 -2.67
N PHE A 295 -7.96 3.92 -1.60
CA PHE A 295 -8.78 5.12 -1.59
C PHE A 295 -7.92 6.34 -1.31
N TYR A 296 -8.32 7.46 -1.88
CA TYR A 296 -7.65 8.75 -1.73
C TYR A 296 -8.63 9.81 -1.21
N TYR A 297 -8.10 10.78 -0.47
CA TYR A 297 -8.90 11.92 -0.02
C TYR A 297 -9.33 12.76 -1.21
N ALA A 298 -10.64 12.96 -1.33
CA ALA A 298 -11.22 13.82 -2.35
C ALA A 298 -12.03 14.95 -1.70
N VAL A 299 -12.20 16.06 -2.42
CA VAL A 299 -13.13 17.13 -2.08
C VAL A 299 -13.90 17.60 -3.31
N THR A 300 -15.17 17.93 -3.14
CA THR A 300 -16.01 18.59 -4.15
C THR A 300 -16.74 19.77 -3.50
N THR A 301 -17.27 20.69 -4.30
CA THR A 301 -18.20 21.71 -3.80
C THR A 301 -19.64 21.22 -3.96
N ILE A 302 -20.43 21.20 -2.88
CA ILE A 302 -21.88 20.91 -2.90
C ILE A 302 -22.60 22.06 -2.19
N LYS A 303 -23.51 22.73 -2.91
CA LYS A 303 -24.24 23.93 -2.42
C LYS A 303 -23.32 25.03 -1.87
N GLY A 304 -22.12 25.18 -2.44
CA GLY A 304 -21.14 26.19 -2.03
C GLY A 304 -20.18 25.75 -0.92
N PHE A 305 -20.37 24.55 -0.34
CA PHE A 305 -19.53 24.04 0.74
C PHE A 305 -18.54 22.98 0.24
N GLY A 306 -17.31 23.01 0.75
CA GLY A 306 -16.32 21.97 0.51
C GLY A 306 -16.69 20.70 1.26
N VAL A 307 -17.00 19.63 0.53
CA VAL A 307 -17.42 18.35 1.09
C VAL A 307 -16.33 17.31 0.85
N PRO A 308 -15.65 16.84 1.91
CA PRO A 308 -14.69 15.74 1.80
C PRO A 308 -15.36 14.41 1.48
N GLY A 309 -14.61 13.53 0.82
CA GLY A 309 -15.05 12.20 0.45
C GLY A 309 -13.88 11.33 0.02
N LYS A 310 -14.19 10.29 -0.76
CA LYS A 310 -13.21 9.31 -1.24
C LYS A 310 -13.18 9.24 -2.77
N ALA A 311 -12.01 9.00 -3.33
CA ALA A 311 -11.82 8.63 -4.73
C ALA A 311 -10.99 7.33 -4.81
N SER A 312 -11.05 6.63 -5.95
CA SER A 312 -10.19 5.47 -6.25
C SER A 312 -9.84 5.47 -7.73
N GLU A 313 -8.77 4.80 -8.14
CA GLU A 313 -8.33 4.70 -9.55
C GLU A 313 -9.37 4.09 -10.50
N HIS A 314 -10.32 3.32 -9.96
CA HIS A 314 -11.27 2.53 -10.74
C HIS A 314 -12.73 2.97 -10.54
N ASP A 315 -12.96 4.05 -9.80
CA ASP A 315 -14.31 4.52 -9.50
C ASP A 315 -14.34 6.05 -9.38
N ASN A 316 -15.53 6.62 -9.56
CA ASN A 316 -15.78 8.04 -9.40
C ASN A 316 -15.53 8.50 -7.95
N ALA A 317 -15.56 9.81 -7.72
CA ALA A 317 -15.45 10.34 -6.36
C ALA A 317 -16.81 10.29 -5.65
N HIS A 318 -16.81 9.83 -4.40
CA HIS A 318 -18.01 9.64 -3.57
C HIS A 318 -17.98 10.54 -2.33
N PHE A 319 -19.05 11.30 -2.13
CA PHE A 319 -19.16 12.31 -1.08
C PHE A 319 -20.42 12.09 -0.25
N ALA A 320 -20.27 11.95 1.06
CA ALA A 320 -21.39 11.88 2.00
C ALA A 320 -21.93 13.29 2.26
N TYR A 321 -23.18 13.58 1.90
CA TYR A 321 -23.81 14.88 2.17
C TYR A 321 -25.34 14.80 2.17
N GLY A 322 -25.96 15.32 3.25
CA GLY A 322 -27.41 15.46 3.34
C GLY A 322 -28.20 14.15 3.38
N GLY A 323 -27.64 13.11 4.03
CA GLY A 323 -28.24 11.79 4.17
C GLY A 323 -28.02 10.85 2.97
N ARG A 324 -27.23 11.25 1.97
CA ARG A 324 -27.01 10.49 0.73
C ARG A 324 -25.58 10.56 0.22
N VAL A 325 -25.24 9.68 -0.73
CA VAL A 325 -23.97 9.73 -1.47
C VAL A 325 -24.15 10.55 -2.74
N HIS A 326 -23.26 11.52 -2.90
CA HIS A 326 -23.07 12.26 -4.14
C HIS A 326 -21.89 11.65 -4.90
N VAL A 327 -22.16 11.08 -6.06
CA VAL A 327 -21.12 10.54 -6.97
C VAL A 327 -20.77 11.60 -8.00
N LYS A 328 -19.48 11.93 -8.13
CA LYS A 328 -18.97 12.93 -9.06
C LYS A 328 -17.96 12.33 -10.03
N ARG A 329 -18.24 12.48 -11.33
CA ARG A 329 -17.30 12.15 -12.40
C ARG A 329 -16.32 13.28 -12.65
N GLU A 330 -16.71 14.52 -12.42
CA GLU A 330 -15.92 15.73 -12.62
C GLU A 330 -16.15 16.72 -11.47
N ASP A 331 -15.45 17.86 -11.51
CA ASP A 331 -15.51 18.92 -10.50
C ASP A 331 -15.13 18.50 -9.08
N TYR A 332 -14.27 17.49 -8.96
CA TYR A 332 -13.65 17.13 -7.69
C TYR A 332 -12.12 17.31 -7.76
N ARG A 333 -11.52 17.41 -6.58
CA ARG A 333 -10.08 17.50 -6.38
C ARG A 333 -9.62 16.37 -5.48
N ILE A 334 -8.43 15.84 -5.74
CA ILE A 334 -7.77 14.85 -4.89
C ILE A 334 -6.66 15.55 -4.13
N LEU A 335 -6.55 15.27 -2.82
CA LEU A 335 -5.44 15.76 -2.02
C LEU A 335 -4.17 15.05 -2.48
N CYS A 336 -3.17 15.80 -2.90
CA CYS A 336 -1.89 15.29 -3.33
C CYS A 336 -0.77 15.92 -2.51
N TRP A 337 0.33 15.22 -2.37
CA TRP A 337 1.60 15.81 -1.97
C TRP A 337 2.05 16.82 -3.03
N ARG A 338 2.54 17.98 -2.58
CA ARG A 338 3.16 18.94 -3.47
C ARG A 338 4.45 18.37 -4.04
N PRO A 339 4.82 18.73 -5.29
CA PRO A 339 5.97 18.14 -5.98
C PRO A 339 7.26 18.19 -5.18
N GLN A 340 7.55 19.30 -4.51
CA GLN A 340 8.80 19.45 -3.76
C GLN A 340 8.95 18.49 -2.56
N TYR A 341 7.90 17.76 -2.17
CA TYR A 341 7.94 16.77 -1.08
C TYR A 341 7.77 15.32 -1.54
N TYR A 342 7.58 15.08 -2.83
CA TYR A 342 7.33 13.72 -3.33
C TYR A 342 7.80 13.45 -4.76
N VAL A 343 7.97 14.48 -5.57
CA VAL A 343 8.70 14.32 -6.82
C VAL A 343 10.17 14.24 -6.40
N PRO A 344 10.81 13.10 -6.66
CA PRO A 344 12.23 12.99 -6.38
C PRO A 344 12.99 14.06 -7.16
N ASP A 345 14.17 14.44 -6.69
CA ASP A 345 14.99 15.36 -7.47
C ASP A 345 15.25 14.72 -8.84
N ILE A 346 14.81 15.40 -9.88
CA ILE A 346 14.85 14.91 -11.25
C ILE A 346 15.63 15.93 -12.05
N THR A 347 16.77 15.49 -12.60
CA THR A 347 17.47 16.23 -13.62
C THR A 347 17.09 15.70 -15.00
N HIS A 348 17.20 16.58 -15.99
CA HIS A 348 17.04 16.20 -17.39
C HIS A 348 18.36 15.82 -18.05
N ASP A 349 19.47 16.16 -17.39
CA ASP A 349 20.81 15.76 -17.79
C ASP A 349 21.36 14.68 -16.85
N PRO A 350 21.64 13.47 -17.37
CA PRO A 350 22.35 12.41 -16.66
C PRO A 350 23.72 12.84 -16.10
N TRP A 351 24.40 13.81 -16.72
CA TRP A 351 25.71 14.28 -16.29
C TRP A 351 25.66 15.18 -15.05
N GLU A 352 24.49 15.74 -14.72
CA GLU A 352 24.28 16.57 -13.53
C GLU A 352 24.16 15.75 -12.24
N VAL A 353 24.01 14.42 -12.36
CA VAL A 353 23.85 13.54 -11.19
C VAL A 353 25.22 13.06 -10.73
N GLU A 354 25.74 13.71 -9.68
CA GLU A 354 27.08 13.41 -9.16
C GLU A 354 27.27 11.95 -8.71
N HIS A 355 26.21 11.28 -8.28
CA HIS A 355 26.28 9.94 -7.68
C HIS A 355 25.35 8.96 -8.38
N ALA A 356 25.94 8.07 -9.18
CA ALA A 356 25.22 6.94 -9.75
C ALA A 356 25.04 5.82 -8.71
N PRO A 357 23.82 5.32 -8.48
CA PRO A 357 23.60 4.25 -7.50
C PRO A 357 24.18 2.91 -7.95
N PHE A 358 24.47 2.73 -9.24
CA PHE A 358 24.90 1.47 -9.83
C PHE A 358 26.01 1.65 -10.87
N THR A 359 26.62 0.54 -11.26
CA THR A 359 27.58 0.46 -12.36
C THR A 359 27.15 -0.61 -13.37
N ASP A 360 27.64 -0.48 -14.60
CA ASP A 360 27.38 -1.46 -15.66
C ASP A 360 28.07 -2.81 -15.40
N SER A 361 27.91 -3.78 -16.31
CA SER A 361 28.50 -5.11 -16.15
C SER A 361 30.03 -5.13 -16.11
N GLY A 362 30.67 -4.10 -16.68
CA GLY A 362 32.12 -3.93 -16.61
C GLY A 362 32.60 -3.23 -15.34
N GLY A 363 31.68 -2.70 -14.53
CA GLY A 363 31.99 -1.84 -13.40
C GLY A 363 32.62 -0.51 -13.80
N GLN A 364 32.52 -0.12 -15.08
CA GLN A 364 33.21 1.04 -15.65
C GLN A 364 32.30 2.24 -15.81
N ALA A 365 31.07 2.02 -16.25
CA ALA A 365 30.12 3.10 -16.55
C ALA A 365 29.09 3.25 -15.43
N PRO A 366 28.85 4.49 -14.93
CA PRO A 366 27.76 4.74 -14.00
C PRO A 366 26.40 4.44 -14.63
N VAL A 367 25.49 3.89 -13.82
CA VAL A 367 24.13 3.51 -14.21
C VAL A 367 23.12 4.20 -13.30
N HIS A 368 22.23 4.98 -13.90
CA HIS A 368 21.19 5.73 -13.21
C HIS A 368 19.81 5.12 -13.44
N VAL A 369 18.93 5.34 -12.47
CA VAL A 369 17.50 5.03 -12.59
C VAL A 369 16.85 6.16 -13.38
N VAL A 370 16.07 5.83 -14.40
CA VAL A 370 15.43 6.85 -15.24
C VAL A 370 13.98 6.52 -15.53
N SER A 371 13.21 7.55 -15.85
CA SER A 371 11.88 7.45 -16.47
C SER A 371 11.93 8.16 -17.81
N VAL A 372 11.58 7.46 -18.90
CA VAL A 372 11.67 8.01 -20.25
C VAL A 372 10.32 7.92 -20.98
N PRO A 373 9.86 8.99 -21.62
CA PRO A 373 8.70 8.93 -22.50
C PRO A 373 8.92 7.92 -23.63
N TYR A 374 7.94 7.05 -23.87
CA TYR A 374 7.98 6.13 -25.00
C TYR A 374 6.55 5.98 -25.56
N GLY A 375 6.31 6.59 -26.72
CA GLY A 375 4.97 6.71 -27.30
C GLY A 375 4.00 7.49 -26.40
N LYS A 376 2.93 6.83 -25.94
CA LYS A 376 1.91 7.39 -25.02
C LYS A 376 2.15 7.01 -23.55
N THR A 377 3.31 6.44 -23.25
CA THR A 377 3.65 5.88 -21.94
C THR A 377 4.86 6.59 -21.35
N LEU A 378 5.05 6.45 -20.04
CA LEU A 378 6.27 6.84 -19.34
C LEU A 378 6.87 5.57 -18.74
N GLN A 379 8.08 5.20 -19.15
CA GLN A 379 8.67 3.89 -18.87
C GLN A 379 9.88 4.03 -17.94
N PRO A 380 9.89 3.34 -16.79
CA PRO A 380 11.10 3.21 -15.99
C PRO A 380 12.14 2.34 -16.71
N GLY A 381 13.41 2.70 -16.57
CA GLY A 381 14.54 1.97 -17.15
C GLY A 381 15.86 2.39 -16.54
N LYS A 382 16.93 2.25 -17.32
CA LYS A 382 18.30 2.60 -16.94
C LYS A 382 18.94 3.56 -17.94
N ALA A 383 19.76 4.48 -17.45
CA ALA A 383 20.69 5.25 -18.27
C ALA A 383 22.12 4.86 -17.91
N THR A 384 22.91 4.48 -18.91
CA THR A 384 24.34 4.17 -18.74
C THR A 384 25.16 5.29 -19.36
N LEU A 385 26.02 5.94 -18.57
CA LEU A 385 26.91 6.99 -19.05
C LEU A 385 28.24 6.39 -19.51
N HIS A 386 28.42 6.27 -20.81
CA HIS A 386 29.74 6.04 -21.39
C HIS A 386 30.43 7.38 -21.66
N PRO A 387 31.78 7.42 -21.68
CA PRO A 387 32.53 8.66 -21.93
C PRO A 387 32.14 9.41 -23.21
N ASP A 388 31.61 8.69 -24.20
CA ASP A 388 31.25 9.18 -25.53
C ASP A 388 29.73 9.27 -25.76
N ALA A 389 28.91 8.63 -24.92
CA ALA A 389 27.46 8.56 -25.14
C ALA A 389 26.67 8.18 -23.88
N VAL A 390 25.48 8.75 -23.72
CA VAL A 390 24.49 8.23 -22.76
C VAL A 390 23.52 7.30 -23.47
N ARG A 391 23.42 6.07 -22.96
CA ARG A 391 22.51 5.06 -23.51
C ARG A 391 21.35 4.81 -22.55
N VAL A 392 20.15 5.19 -22.97
CA VAL A 392 18.91 4.99 -22.21
C VAL A 392 18.22 3.74 -22.71
N ARG A 393 17.89 2.81 -21.80
CA ARG A 393 17.27 1.53 -22.14
C ARG A 393 16.08 1.22 -21.24
N ILE A 394 15.00 0.74 -21.87
CA ILE A 394 13.76 0.35 -21.20
C ILE A 394 13.36 -1.09 -21.54
N PRO A 395 12.70 -1.81 -20.62
CA PRO A 395 12.03 -3.06 -20.93
C PRO A 395 10.70 -2.76 -21.62
N TYR A 396 10.52 -3.18 -22.87
CA TYR A 396 9.26 -2.97 -23.59
C TYR A 396 8.98 -4.07 -24.62
N LEU A 397 7.80 -4.68 -24.52
CA LEU A 397 7.31 -5.73 -25.43
C LEU A 397 8.33 -6.86 -25.64
N TRP A 398 8.86 -7.40 -24.53
CA TRP A 398 9.79 -8.54 -24.54
C TRP A 398 11.20 -8.22 -25.06
N ARG A 399 11.52 -6.93 -25.25
CA ARG A 399 12.81 -6.46 -25.74
C ARG A 399 13.41 -5.41 -24.81
N GLU A 400 14.74 -5.33 -24.80
CA GLU A 400 15.44 -4.14 -24.33
C GLU A 400 15.45 -3.13 -25.48
N VAL A 401 14.75 -2.01 -25.28
CA VAL A 401 14.66 -0.95 -26.28
C VAL A 401 15.61 0.17 -25.87
N GLU A 402 16.57 0.48 -26.74
CA GLU A 402 17.39 1.69 -26.62
C GLU A 402 16.58 2.88 -27.13
N VAL A 403 16.39 3.87 -26.27
CA VAL A 403 15.57 5.06 -26.54
C VAL A 403 16.48 6.20 -26.95
N ASP A 404 16.21 6.79 -28.11
CA ASP A 404 16.82 8.05 -28.50
C ASP A 404 16.19 9.19 -27.71
N TRP A 405 16.75 9.44 -26.53
CA TRP A 405 16.30 10.47 -25.61
C TRP A 405 16.63 11.89 -26.08
N THR A 406 17.44 12.04 -27.13
CA THR A 406 17.85 13.35 -27.68
C THR A 406 16.96 13.83 -28.82
N ALA A 407 16.30 12.90 -29.52
CA ALA A 407 15.45 13.21 -30.67
C ALA A 407 14.05 13.70 -30.30
N ASP A 408 13.55 13.34 -29.12
CA ASP A 408 12.22 13.75 -28.65
C ASP A 408 12.30 15.05 -27.85
N GLU A 409 11.39 16.00 -28.11
CA GLU A 409 11.19 17.22 -27.29
C GLU A 409 10.75 16.92 -25.84
N ARG A 410 10.61 15.64 -25.47
CA ARG A 410 10.17 15.24 -24.14
C ARG A 410 11.37 14.84 -23.30
N PRO A 411 11.60 15.50 -22.16
CA PRO A 411 12.81 15.29 -21.40
C PRO A 411 12.85 13.89 -20.76
N LEU A 412 14.05 13.32 -20.74
CA LEU A 412 14.43 12.22 -19.87
C LEU A 412 14.30 12.68 -18.42
N ASN A 413 13.76 11.84 -17.53
CA ASN A 413 13.76 12.10 -16.10
C ASN A 413 14.80 11.19 -15.44
N VAL A 414 15.92 11.75 -15.01
CA VAL A 414 16.94 11.04 -14.26
C VAL A 414 16.61 11.13 -12.79
N LEU A 415 16.40 9.99 -12.15
CA LEU A 415 16.02 9.90 -10.75
C LEU A 415 17.25 10.00 -9.84
N HIS A 416 17.28 10.99 -8.97
CA HIS A 416 18.26 11.05 -7.87
C HIS A 416 17.78 10.13 -6.74
N VAL A 417 18.48 9.00 -6.56
CA VAL A 417 18.18 8.05 -5.49
C VAL A 417 18.88 8.53 -4.22
N ASP A 418 18.14 9.26 -3.39
CA ASP A 418 18.63 9.72 -2.08
C ASP A 418 18.60 8.57 -1.06
N PRO A 419 19.76 8.07 -0.59
CA PRO A 419 19.82 6.97 0.37
C PRO A 419 19.30 7.36 1.76
N ASP A 420 19.14 8.64 2.10
CA ASP A 420 18.60 9.08 3.39
C ASP A 420 17.07 9.16 3.36
N ALA A 421 16.50 9.47 2.19
CA ALA A 421 15.05 9.59 2.00
C ALA A 421 14.39 8.37 1.34
N MET A 422 15.15 7.46 0.73
CA MET A 422 14.63 6.31 -0.01
C MET A 422 15.29 4.99 0.41
N ASP A 423 14.58 3.89 0.19
CA ASP A 423 15.06 2.54 0.44
C ASP A 423 14.60 1.56 -0.65
N TRP A 424 15.42 0.53 -0.88
CA TRP A 424 15.13 -0.55 -1.82
C TRP A 424 14.53 -1.72 -1.05
N ILE A 425 13.21 -1.91 -1.18
CA ILE A 425 12.46 -2.88 -0.40
C ILE A 425 12.21 -4.14 -1.23
N SER A 426 12.59 -5.30 -0.69
CA SER A 426 12.33 -6.60 -1.34
C SER A 426 10.82 -6.83 -1.51
N THR A 427 10.42 -7.26 -2.71
CA THR A 427 9.02 -7.59 -3.00
C THR A 427 8.92 -8.68 -4.07
N SER A 428 7.70 -9.13 -4.35
CA SER A 428 7.38 -10.16 -5.34
C SER A 428 6.01 -9.95 -5.95
N HIS A 429 5.79 -10.57 -7.10
CA HIS A 429 4.53 -10.71 -7.84
C HIS A 429 3.83 -9.38 -8.12
N GLY A 430 4.60 -8.33 -8.40
CA GLY A 430 4.07 -6.99 -8.70
C GLY A 430 3.57 -6.23 -7.48
N ARG A 431 3.67 -6.79 -6.28
CA ARG A 431 3.04 -6.24 -5.08
C ARG A 431 3.81 -5.05 -4.53
N ILE A 432 3.07 -4.06 -4.08
CA ILE A 432 3.61 -2.94 -3.31
C ILE A 432 3.60 -3.36 -1.84
N PRO A 433 4.72 -3.31 -1.11
CA PRO A 433 4.74 -3.64 0.31
C PRO A 433 3.76 -2.74 1.09
N VAL A 434 3.14 -3.29 2.14
CA VAL A 434 2.16 -2.56 2.94
C VAL A 434 2.87 -1.51 3.80
N GLY A 435 2.32 -0.31 3.89
CA GLY A 435 2.83 0.76 4.77
C GLY A 435 4.05 1.50 4.23
N VAL A 436 4.42 1.27 2.97
CA VAL A 436 5.50 2.00 2.30
C VAL A 436 4.95 2.73 1.07
N GLN A 437 5.64 3.80 0.68
CA GLN A 437 5.22 4.61 -0.45
C GLN A 437 6.18 4.38 -1.63
N PRO A 438 5.78 3.68 -2.70
CA PRO A 438 6.66 3.38 -3.82
C PRO A 438 6.91 4.60 -4.69
N VAL A 439 8.15 4.75 -5.19
CA VAL A 439 8.52 5.83 -6.12
C VAL A 439 7.95 5.49 -7.49
N GLU A 440 6.96 6.29 -7.93
CA GLU A 440 6.34 6.17 -9.25
C GLU A 440 7.34 6.58 -10.33
N GLY A 441 7.62 5.66 -11.26
CA GLY A 441 8.52 5.89 -12.39
C GLY A 441 7.79 6.01 -13.74
N GLY A 442 6.47 5.91 -13.74
CA GLY A 442 5.68 6.18 -14.93
C GLY A 442 4.38 5.44 -15.00
N TYR A 443 3.89 5.24 -16.22
CA TYR A 443 2.58 4.67 -16.48
C TYR A 443 2.50 4.07 -17.88
N ASP A 444 1.62 3.09 -18.03
CA ASP A 444 1.37 2.40 -19.28
C ASP A 444 0.34 3.15 -20.18
N LYS A 445 -0.10 2.54 -21.28
CA LYS A 445 -1.07 3.15 -22.20
C LYS A 445 -2.48 3.29 -21.62
N THR A 446 -2.81 2.48 -20.62
CA THR A 446 -4.10 2.52 -19.90
C THR A 446 -4.08 3.51 -18.74
N GLY A 447 -2.88 3.92 -18.31
CA GLY A 447 -2.66 4.80 -17.16
C GLY A 447 -2.33 4.03 -15.88
N GLU A 448 -2.16 2.71 -15.96
CA GLU A 448 -1.67 1.90 -14.84
C GLU A 448 -0.23 2.28 -14.52
N ARG A 449 0.05 2.38 -13.22
CA ARG A 449 1.32 2.91 -12.71
C ARG A 449 2.45 1.90 -12.84
N PHE A 450 3.63 2.42 -13.15
CA PHE A 450 4.90 1.73 -12.97
C PHE A 450 5.69 2.37 -11.84
N TYR A 451 6.42 1.53 -11.13
CA TYR A 451 7.34 1.92 -10.08
C TYR A 451 8.75 1.49 -10.45
N HIS A 452 9.75 2.20 -9.92
CA HIS A 452 11.15 1.83 -10.10
C HIS A 452 11.47 0.54 -9.36
N ALA A 453 12.11 -0.39 -10.06
CA ALA A 453 12.55 -1.66 -9.50
C ALA A 453 14.02 -1.92 -9.84
N ILE A 454 14.68 -2.77 -9.05
CA ILE A 454 16.00 -3.32 -9.35
C ILE A 454 16.01 -4.83 -9.17
N CYS A 455 16.85 -5.50 -9.96
CA CYS A 455 17.15 -6.92 -9.83
C CYS A 455 18.63 -7.14 -10.14
N THR A 456 19.23 -8.17 -9.54
CA THR A 456 20.64 -8.52 -9.79
C THR A 456 20.73 -9.62 -10.84
N PHE A 457 21.40 -9.37 -11.96
CA PHE A 457 21.70 -10.35 -13.01
C PHE A 457 23.21 -10.57 -13.08
N ASN A 458 23.67 -11.80 -12.85
CA ASN A 458 25.09 -12.15 -12.89
C ASN A 458 25.99 -11.21 -12.06
N GLY A 459 25.52 -10.80 -10.88
CA GLY A 459 26.23 -9.87 -9.99
C GLY A 459 26.08 -8.39 -10.33
N VAL A 460 25.29 -8.05 -11.35
CA VAL A 460 25.07 -6.66 -11.79
C VAL A 460 23.65 -6.23 -11.44
N THR A 461 23.50 -5.10 -10.74
CA THR A 461 22.20 -4.53 -10.40
C THR A 461 21.63 -3.76 -11.59
N VAL A 462 20.44 -4.14 -12.04
CA VAL A 462 19.80 -3.59 -13.24
C VAL A 462 18.50 -2.88 -12.84
N PRO A 463 18.39 -1.56 -13.09
CA PRO A 463 17.12 -0.85 -12.96
C PRO A 463 16.10 -1.26 -14.02
N GLY A 464 14.83 -1.30 -13.62
CA GLY A 464 13.70 -1.65 -14.46
C GLY A 464 12.39 -1.13 -13.88
N LYS A 465 11.28 -1.81 -14.20
CA LYS A 465 9.94 -1.41 -13.80
C LYS A 465 9.17 -2.54 -13.11
N THR A 466 8.32 -2.19 -12.16
CA THR A 466 7.34 -3.10 -11.56
C THR A 466 5.96 -2.44 -11.56
N GLY A 467 4.91 -3.22 -11.43
CA GLY A 467 3.53 -2.74 -11.26
C GLY A 467 2.63 -3.91 -10.89
N GLU A 468 1.54 -3.62 -10.18
CA GLU A 468 0.60 -4.67 -9.73
C GLU A 468 0.04 -5.45 -10.92
N HIS A 469 -0.27 -4.75 -12.02
CA HIS A 469 -0.74 -5.31 -13.29
C HIS A 469 0.31 -6.13 -14.06
N LEU A 470 1.60 -6.04 -13.70
CA LEU A 470 2.68 -6.82 -14.33
C LEU A 470 2.89 -8.20 -13.70
N CYS A 471 2.30 -8.45 -12.53
CA CYS A 471 2.52 -9.65 -11.72
C CYS A 471 4.01 -9.96 -11.43
N GLY A 472 4.86 -8.93 -11.44
CA GLY A 472 6.31 -9.04 -11.26
C GLY A 472 7.02 -7.74 -11.66
N ALA A 473 8.32 -7.84 -11.94
CA ALA A 473 9.14 -6.77 -12.46
C ALA A 473 9.76 -7.13 -13.82
N ARG A 474 10.03 -6.11 -14.64
CA ARG A 474 10.59 -6.21 -15.98
C ARG A 474 11.90 -5.43 -16.05
N PHE A 475 12.94 -6.04 -16.61
CA PHE A 475 14.29 -5.46 -16.65
C PHE A 475 14.90 -5.52 -18.06
N PRO A 476 15.50 -4.42 -18.55
CA PRO A 476 16.24 -4.41 -19.81
C PRO A 476 17.65 -4.99 -19.59
N TRP A 477 17.94 -6.14 -20.18
CA TRP A 477 19.26 -6.77 -20.08
C TRP A 477 19.62 -7.60 -21.31
N ASN A 478 20.84 -7.41 -21.83
CA ASN A 478 21.39 -8.14 -22.98
C ASN A 478 20.47 -8.21 -24.21
N GLY A 479 19.79 -7.11 -24.54
CA GLY A 479 18.92 -6.99 -25.71
C GLY A 479 17.50 -7.51 -25.49
N ILE A 480 17.20 -8.09 -24.33
CA ILE A 480 15.89 -8.68 -24.02
C ILE A 480 15.27 -8.09 -22.75
N GLU A 481 13.94 -8.19 -22.65
CA GLU A 481 13.23 -7.88 -21.41
C GLU A 481 13.13 -9.16 -20.56
N HIS A 482 13.73 -9.13 -19.37
CA HIS A 482 13.60 -10.19 -18.39
C HIS A 482 12.39 -9.95 -17.50
N SER A 483 11.52 -10.95 -17.37
CA SER A 483 10.41 -10.96 -16.42
C SER A 483 10.79 -11.73 -15.17
N ILE A 484 10.72 -11.06 -14.02
CA ILE A 484 11.11 -11.61 -12.72
C ILE A 484 9.92 -11.47 -11.77
N GLU A 485 9.39 -12.60 -11.33
CA GLU A 485 8.22 -12.62 -10.44
C GLU A 485 8.60 -12.47 -8.96
N CYS A 486 9.81 -12.81 -8.54
CA CYS A 486 10.23 -12.76 -7.14
C CYS A 486 11.67 -12.26 -7.01
N GLU A 487 12.11 -11.94 -5.79
CA GLU A 487 13.51 -11.57 -5.47
C GLU A 487 14.01 -10.26 -6.13
N TYR A 488 13.09 -9.38 -6.53
CA TYR A 488 13.43 -8.02 -6.94
C TYR A 488 13.14 -7.02 -5.80
N LYS A 489 13.67 -5.81 -5.93
CA LYS A 489 13.40 -4.72 -4.99
C LYS A 489 12.66 -3.59 -5.68
N ILE A 490 11.73 -2.96 -4.98
CA ILE A 490 11.01 -1.75 -5.39
C ILE A 490 11.60 -0.55 -4.63
N LEU A 491 11.75 0.58 -5.29
CA LEU A 491 12.18 1.81 -4.62
C LEU A 491 11.01 2.42 -3.86
N CYS A 492 11.20 2.68 -2.58
CA CYS A 492 10.21 3.31 -1.72
C CYS A 492 10.80 4.50 -0.96
N TRP A 493 9.95 5.45 -0.61
CA TRP A 493 10.30 6.50 0.34
C TRP A 493 10.45 5.90 1.74
N LYS A 494 11.52 6.27 2.44
CA LYS A 494 11.72 5.91 3.84
C LYS A 494 10.66 6.60 4.69
N PRO A 495 10.11 5.90 5.71
CA PRO A 495 9.34 6.56 6.74
C PRO A 495 10.22 7.63 7.41
N VAL A 496 9.70 8.84 7.58
CA VAL A 496 10.44 9.91 8.26
C VAL A 496 10.80 9.44 9.67
N PRO A 497 12.08 9.43 10.09
CA PRO A 497 12.47 9.00 11.43
C PRO A 497 11.67 9.76 12.51
N GLY A 498 10.98 9.02 13.38
CA GLY A 498 10.12 9.57 14.42
C GLY A 498 8.68 9.92 13.98
N ALA A 499 8.32 9.77 12.71
CA ALA A 499 6.95 9.45 12.36
C ALA A 499 6.73 8.01 12.79
N SER A 500 5.91 7.83 13.83
CA SER A 500 5.42 6.51 14.20
C SER A 500 4.89 5.85 12.93
N ALA A 501 5.30 4.61 12.61
CA ALA A 501 4.75 3.79 11.51
C ALA A 501 3.24 3.45 11.67
N TYR A 502 2.53 4.24 12.48
CA TYR A 502 1.17 4.09 12.97
C TYR A 502 0.25 5.09 12.26
N THR A 503 0.33 5.23 10.94
CA THR A 503 -0.52 6.16 10.17
C THR A 503 -1.52 5.43 9.25
N SER A 504 -1.86 4.18 9.57
CA SER A 504 -2.96 3.47 8.92
C SER A 504 -3.94 2.98 9.96
N LEU A 505 -5.25 3.20 9.73
CA LEU A 505 -6.38 2.75 10.57
C LEU A 505 -6.50 1.25 10.81
N ILE A 506 -5.64 0.47 10.17
CA ILE A 506 -5.37 -0.89 10.60
C ILE A 506 -4.08 -0.81 11.40
N PRO A 507 -4.06 -1.23 12.69
CA PRO A 507 -2.80 -1.35 13.41
C PRO A 507 -1.83 -2.06 12.47
N PRO A 508 -0.63 -1.51 12.25
CA PRO A 508 0.27 -2.00 11.21
C PRO A 508 0.32 -3.52 11.32
N PRO A 509 0.37 -4.26 10.18
CA PRO A 509 0.62 -5.69 10.26
C PRO A 509 1.79 -5.86 11.24
N PRO A 510 1.60 -6.68 12.28
CA PRO A 510 2.41 -6.60 13.48
C PRO A 510 3.89 -6.62 13.10
N THR A 511 4.70 -5.69 13.59
CA THR A 511 6.02 -5.37 13.04
C THR A 511 6.77 -6.64 12.66
N LEU A 512 6.88 -6.84 11.35
CA LEU A 512 7.40 -8.03 10.71
C LEU A 512 8.85 -7.73 10.36
N LEU A 513 9.79 -8.21 11.17
CA LEU A 513 11.21 -8.05 10.87
C LEU A 513 11.61 -9.10 9.83
N LEU A 514 12.07 -8.65 8.66
CA LEU A 514 12.70 -9.52 7.68
C LEU A 514 13.88 -10.26 8.33
N SER A 515 13.97 -11.58 8.10
CA SER A 515 15.09 -12.41 8.56
C SER A 515 16.45 -11.78 8.27
N ASP A 516 16.59 -11.14 7.11
CA ASP A 516 17.85 -10.62 6.57
C ASP A 516 18.23 -9.25 7.16
N ALA A 517 17.26 -8.56 7.80
CA ALA A 517 17.46 -7.26 8.44
C ALA A 517 17.86 -7.35 9.93
N LEU A 518 17.96 -8.56 10.48
CA LEU A 518 18.32 -8.78 11.89
C LEU A 518 19.84 -8.65 12.10
N THR A 519 20.29 -7.49 12.59
CA THR A 519 21.69 -7.30 13.00
C THR A 519 22.05 -8.19 14.20
N PRO A 520 23.35 -8.46 14.47
CA PRO A 520 23.78 -9.18 15.68
C PRO A 520 23.28 -8.56 16.99
N ALA A 521 23.03 -7.24 17.02
CA ALA A 521 22.48 -6.54 18.18
C ALA A 521 20.95 -6.70 18.30
N THR A 522 20.23 -6.84 17.17
CA THR A 522 18.78 -7.14 17.14
C THR A 522 18.47 -8.62 17.42
N ARG A 523 19.49 -9.49 17.51
CA ARG A 523 19.34 -10.92 17.90
C ARG A 523 18.81 -11.12 19.32
N ILE A 524 18.76 -10.07 20.14
CA ILE A 524 18.11 -10.07 21.46
C ILE A 524 16.69 -9.53 21.30
N LEU A 525 15.86 -10.20 20.49
CA LEU A 525 14.42 -10.07 20.69
C LEU A 525 14.11 -10.71 22.04
N ASN A 526 13.46 -9.98 22.95
CA ASN A 526 12.86 -10.59 24.13
C ASN A 526 11.92 -11.69 23.61
N PRO A 527 12.20 -12.97 23.89
CA PRO A 527 11.42 -14.03 23.32
C PRO A 527 9.98 -13.90 23.79
N LEU A 528 9.04 -14.08 22.87
CA LEU A 528 7.60 -13.93 23.13
C LEU A 528 7.06 -14.98 24.11
N THR A 529 7.87 -15.99 24.40
CA THR A 529 7.58 -17.08 25.32
C THR A 529 8.75 -17.29 26.27
N PRO A 530 8.52 -17.74 27.51
CA PRO A 530 9.58 -18.13 28.44
C PRO A 530 10.59 -19.13 27.83
N ASP A 531 10.15 -19.91 26.84
CA ASP A 531 10.92 -20.96 26.20
C ASP A 531 11.80 -20.48 25.03
N GLY A 532 11.71 -19.21 24.61
CA GLY A 532 12.62 -18.67 23.61
C GLY A 532 12.18 -18.80 22.14
N MET A 533 10.92 -19.14 21.86
CA MET A 533 10.42 -19.28 20.49
C MET A 533 9.81 -17.98 19.96
N ASN A 534 10.11 -17.67 18.70
CA ASN A 534 9.55 -16.55 17.95
C ASN A 534 8.50 -17.03 16.96
N ILE A 535 7.56 -16.15 16.64
CA ILE A 535 6.49 -16.41 15.67
C ILE A 535 6.94 -15.85 14.32
N GLY A 536 6.89 -16.69 13.30
CA GLY A 536 7.30 -16.31 11.95
C GLY A 536 6.12 -16.25 10.99
N LEU A 537 6.31 -15.56 9.87
CA LEU A 537 5.43 -15.59 8.71
C LEU A 537 6.24 -15.97 7.46
N ALA A 538 6.07 -17.20 6.98
CA ALA A 538 6.79 -17.75 5.84
C ALA A 538 6.14 -17.30 4.55
N HIS A 539 6.97 -17.03 3.54
CA HIS A 539 6.56 -16.76 2.17
C HIS A 539 6.78 -18.05 1.37
N HIS A 540 5.68 -18.68 0.94
CA HIS A 540 5.77 -19.93 0.17
C HIS A 540 5.85 -19.61 -1.33
N SER A 541 6.52 -20.46 -2.11
CA SER A 541 6.80 -20.23 -3.54
C SER A 541 5.56 -20.20 -4.44
N ASP A 542 4.39 -20.57 -3.91
CA ASP A 542 3.11 -20.47 -4.61
C ASP A 542 2.38 -19.13 -4.34
N GLY A 543 3.07 -18.20 -3.68
CA GLY A 543 2.59 -16.87 -3.32
C GLY A 543 1.79 -16.83 -2.02
N SER A 544 1.54 -17.97 -1.35
CA SER A 544 0.87 -17.98 -0.05
C SER A 544 1.78 -17.52 1.10
N ARG A 545 1.18 -17.08 2.20
CA ARG A 545 1.90 -16.68 3.43
C ARG A 545 1.38 -17.47 4.62
N HIS A 546 2.28 -18.16 5.31
CA HIS A 546 1.91 -19.09 6.38
C HIS A 546 2.58 -18.76 7.70
N PRO A 547 1.79 -18.54 8.77
CA PRO A 547 2.36 -18.37 10.09
C PRO A 547 2.89 -19.69 10.64
N GLY A 548 3.93 -19.60 11.47
CA GLY A 548 4.63 -20.76 12.00
C GLY A 548 5.62 -20.41 13.10
N THR A 549 6.50 -21.36 13.40
CA THR A 549 7.46 -21.29 14.51
C THR A 549 8.86 -21.02 13.97
N VAL A 550 9.55 -20.01 14.51
CA VAL A 550 10.98 -19.76 14.23
C VAL A 550 11.82 -20.44 15.30
N VAL A 551 12.72 -21.33 14.86
CA VAL A 551 13.49 -22.19 15.77
C VAL A 551 14.66 -21.41 16.38
N ARG A 552 14.76 -21.42 17.72
CA ARG A 552 15.86 -20.78 18.45
C ARG A 552 17.21 -21.41 18.08
N GLY A 553 18.24 -20.57 17.92
CA GLY A 553 19.59 -21.00 17.53
C GLY A 553 19.82 -21.11 16.02
N SER A 554 18.76 -20.93 15.22
CA SER A 554 18.82 -20.85 13.76
C SER A 554 17.72 -19.91 13.28
N LEU A 555 17.96 -18.59 13.37
CA LEU A 555 17.14 -17.55 12.71
C LEU A 555 17.12 -17.65 11.17
N GLU A 556 17.60 -18.77 10.62
CA GLU A 556 17.51 -19.16 9.23
C GLU A 556 16.45 -20.26 9.02
N ARG A 557 15.74 -20.71 10.07
CA ARG A 557 14.84 -21.85 10.02
C ARG A 557 13.48 -21.53 10.62
N MET A 558 12.51 -21.40 9.73
CA MET A 558 11.10 -21.33 10.07
C MET A 558 10.41 -22.67 9.76
N LEU A 559 9.57 -23.14 10.67
CA LEU A 559 8.72 -24.32 10.50
C LEU A 559 7.26 -23.87 10.37
N TYR A 560 6.58 -24.32 9.32
CA TYR A 560 5.15 -24.04 9.14
C TYR A 560 4.42 -25.22 8.48
N ALA A 561 3.12 -25.29 8.72
CA ALA A 561 2.25 -26.31 8.14
C ALA A 561 1.73 -25.85 6.78
N HIS A 562 1.89 -26.67 5.74
CA HIS A 562 1.32 -26.43 4.43
C HIS A 562 1.13 -27.74 3.66
N GLY A 563 -0.02 -27.90 2.99
CA GLY A 563 -0.30 -29.08 2.16
C GLY A 563 -0.32 -30.43 2.90
N GLY A 564 -0.61 -30.45 4.20
CA GLY A 564 -0.59 -31.67 5.02
C GLY A 564 0.82 -32.10 5.46
N ARG A 565 1.81 -31.22 5.31
CA ARG A 565 3.22 -31.50 5.65
C ARG A 565 3.79 -30.39 6.50
N ALA A 566 4.82 -30.72 7.27
CA ALA A 566 5.70 -29.71 7.84
C ALA A 566 6.67 -29.24 6.76
N ILE A 567 6.72 -27.93 6.54
CA ILE A 567 7.72 -27.31 5.69
C ILE A 567 8.75 -26.67 6.60
N LEU A 568 10.00 -27.10 6.43
CA LEU A 568 11.16 -26.36 6.92
C LEU A 568 11.49 -25.32 5.85
N GLY A 569 11.12 -24.07 6.11
CA GLY A 569 11.55 -22.92 5.32
C GLY A 569 13.04 -22.71 5.54
N SER A 570 13.86 -23.45 4.79
CA SER A 570 15.32 -23.43 4.91
C SER A 570 16.00 -22.49 3.90
N SER A 571 15.24 -21.71 3.12
CA SER A 571 15.82 -20.82 2.10
C SER A 571 14.96 -19.62 1.68
N GLY A 572 13.76 -19.44 2.24
CA GLY A 572 12.88 -18.33 1.87
C GLY A 572 12.90 -17.23 2.93
N ALA A 573 12.86 -15.97 2.50
CA ALA A 573 12.64 -14.85 3.40
C ALA A 573 11.35 -15.08 4.20
N TYR A 574 11.43 -14.84 5.49
CA TYR A 574 10.27 -14.84 6.37
C TYR A 574 10.34 -13.64 7.29
N ASP A 575 9.17 -13.28 7.79
CA ASP A 575 9.07 -12.19 8.73
C ASP A 575 8.93 -12.71 10.15
N VAL A 576 9.46 -11.99 11.14
CA VAL A 576 9.29 -12.31 12.56
C VAL A 576 8.30 -11.33 13.18
N LEU A 577 7.27 -11.87 13.81
CA LEU A 577 6.29 -11.11 14.58
C LEU A 577 6.93 -10.47 15.81
N VAL A 578 6.83 -9.16 15.94
CA VAL A 578 7.02 -8.47 17.22
C VAL A 578 5.69 -8.45 17.97
N TYR A 579 5.56 -9.30 18.98
CA TYR A 579 4.36 -9.33 19.83
C TYR A 579 4.47 -8.27 20.92
N GLU A 580 3.41 -7.49 21.03
CA GLU A 580 3.28 -6.42 22.01
C GLU A 580 2.15 -6.78 22.98
N GLU A 581 2.52 -7.20 24.19
CA GLU A 581 1.57 -7.67 25.20
C GLU A 581 0.53 -6.61 25.58
N ASN A 582 0.83 -5.32 25.43
CA ASN A 582 -0.12 -4.24 25.74
C ASN A 582 -1.24 -4.10 24.71
N VAL A 583 -1.05 -4.54 23.46
CA VAL A 583 -2.02 -4.36 22.36
C VAL A 583 -2.54 -5.69 21.81
N MET A 584 -1.88 -6.80 22.13
CA MET A 584 -2.26 -8.14 21.66
C MET A 584 -2.47 -9.12 22.82
N GLU A 585 -3.43 -10.00 22.66
CA GLU A 585 -3.71 -11.09 23.59
C GLU A 585 -3.98 -12.40 22.87
N TRP A 586 -3.67 -13.50 23.55
CA TRP A 586 -4.00 -14.83 23.09
C TRP A 586 -5.35 -15.24 23.65
N VAL A 587 -6.30 -15.55 22.77
CA VAL A 587 -7.67 -15.88 23.17
C VAL A 587 -8.03 -17.29 22.73
N PRO A 588 -8.65 -18.11 23.60
CA PRO A 588 -9.06 -19.46 23.25
C PRO A 588 -9.93 -19.51 21.99
N ALA A 589 -9.66 -20.46 21.12
CA ALA A 589 -10.32 -20.61 19.83
C ALA A 589 -10.70 -22.08 19.55
N ARG A 590 -11.63 -22.25 18.62
CA ARG A 590 -12.10 -23.57 18.17
C ARG A 590 -12.60 -23.53 16.73
N GLU A 591 -12.50 -24.66 16.06
CA GLU A 591 -13.07 -24.92 14.73
C GLU A 591 -12.67 -23.89 13.67
N GLY A 592 -11.43 -23.42 13.74
CA GLY A 592 -10.91 -22.43 12.81
C GLY A 592 -11.36 -20.99 13.09
N ARG A 593 -12.12 -20.74 14.17
CA ARG A 593 -12.74 -19.44 14.46
C ARG A 593 -12.12 -18.77 15.69
N ALA A 594 -11.84 -17.48 15.56
CA ALA A 594 -11.59 -16.62 16.71
C ALA A 594 -12.92 -16.32 17.44
N PRO A 595 -12.88 -15.94 18.73
CA PRO A 595 -14.08 -15.47 19.44
C PRO A 595 -14.74 -14.30 18.71
N ALA A 596 -16.07 -14.27 18.71
CA ALA A 596 -16.86 -13.30 17.93
C ALA A 596 -16.68 -11.85 18.39
N ASP A 597 -16.30 -11.66 19.66
CA ASP A 597 -16.02 -10.39 20.32
C ASP A 597 -14.57 -9.94 20.16
N ARG A 598 -13.75 -10.67 19.39
CA ARG A 598 -12.32 -10.38 19.24
C ARG A 598 -11.93 -10.28 17.78
N ARG A 599 -10.99 -9.38 17.49
CA ARG A 599 -10.40 -9.24 16.16
C ARG A 599 -9.09 -10.05 16.08
N PRO A 600 -9.05 -11.15 15.33
CA PRO A 600 -7.81 -11.92 15.17
C PRO A 600 -6.77 -11.13 14.37
N VAL A 601 -5.50 -11.34 14.72
CA VAL A 601 -4.35 -10.78 14.00
C VAL A 601 -4.17 -11.57 12.70
N GLU A 602 -4.35 -10.87 11.57
CA GLU A 602 -4.15 -11.44 10.24
C GLU A 602 -2.67 -11.74 10.01
N ALA A 603 -2.40 -13.00 9.66
CA ALA A 603 -1.09 -13.62 9.74
C ALA A 603 -0.68 -14.24 8.42
N GLY A 604 -1.34 -13.91 7.31
CA GLY A 604 -1.10 -14.48 6.00
C GLY A 604 -2.37 -14.95 5.30
N TYR A 605 -2.20 -15.71 4.23
CA TYR A 605 -3.29 -16.17 3.39
C TYR A 605 -2.86 -17.43 2.62
N GLU A 606 -3.84 -18.30 2.33
CA GLU A 606 -3.66 -19.43 1.42
C GLU A 606 -3.54 -18.95 -0.04
N ARG A 607 -3.12 -19.83 -0.96
CA ARG A 607 -2.99 -19.54 -2.40
C ARG A 607 -4.26 -18.96 -3.04
N ASN A 608 -5.43 -19.30 -2.51
CA ASN A 608 -6.73 -18.79 -2.97
C ASN A 608 -7.15 -17.46 -2.30
N GLY A 609 -6.24 -16.80 -1.59
CA GLY A 609 -6.48 -15.52 -0.91
C GLY A 609 -7.22 -15.62 0.42
N LYS A 610 -7.60 -16.84 0.88
CA LYS A 610 -8.29 -17.00 2.16
C LYS A 610 -7.35 -16.69 3.32
N LYS A 611 -7.82 -15.81 4.21
CA LYS A 611 -7.05 -15.30 5.35
C LYS A 611 -6.67 -16.39 6.35
N LEU A 612 -5.50 -16.21 6.95
CA LEU A 612 -4.97 -17.01 8.05
C LEU A 612 -4.68 -16.12 9.26
N TRP A 613 -4.73 -16.71 10.45
CA TRP A 613 -4.43 -16.06 11.73
C TRP A 613 -3.36 -16.84 12.49
N PHE A 614 -2.65 -16.15 13.38
CA PHE A 614 -1.67 -16.78 14.26
C PHE A 614 -2.40 -17.66 15.28
N ALA A 615 -1.99 -18.92 15.38
CA ALA A 615 -2.46 -19.85 16.39
C ALA A 615 -1.30 -20.33 17.26
N ARG A 616 -1.57 -20.59 18.54
CA ARG A 616 -0.65 -21.32 19.44
C ARG A 616 -1.37 -22.49 20.09
N TYR A 617 -0.66 -23.58 20.32
CA TYR A 617 -1.20 -24.79 20.94
C TYR A 617 -0.47 -25.10 22.24
N MET A 618 -1.23 -25.28 23.33
CA MET A 618 -0.72 -25.32 24.71
C MET A 618 -0.45 -26.73 25.28
N GLN A 619 -0.82 -27.81 24.58
CA GLN A 619 -0.72 -29.17 25.15
C GLN A 619 0.70 -29.75 25.16
N ALA A 620 1.68 -29.03 24.65
CA ALA A 620 3.10 -29.35 24.80
C ALA A 620 3.83 -28.05 25.08
N ALA A 621 4.49 -27.93 26.24
CA ALA A 621 5.57 -26.96 26.38
C ALA A 621 6.80 -27.58 25.67
N PRO A 622 7.52 -26.82 24.84
CA PRO A 622 7.30 -25.42 24.47
C PRO A 622 6.12 -25.22 23.51
N TYR A 623 5.48 -24.05 23.57
CA TYR A 623 4.37 -23.69 22.67
C TYR A 623 4.74 -23.90 21.20
N VAL A 624 3.83 -24.50 20.44
CA VAL A 624 3.96 -24.60 18.98
C VAL A 624 3.07 -23.55 18.32
N PHE A 625 3.65 -22.78 17.42
CA PHE A 625 2.95 -21.77 16.63
C PHE A 625 2.61 -22.30 15.24
N GLY A 626 1.45 -21.90 14.74
CA GLY A 626 0.92 -22.33 13.47
C GLY A 626 -0.15 -21.40 12.92
N LYS A 627 -1.00 -21.96 12.06
CA LYS A 627 -2.03 -21.21 11.34
C LYS A 627 -3.42 -21.69 11.70
N THR A 628 -4.39 -20.80 11.63
CA THR A 628 -5.81 -21.15 11.64
C THR A 628 -6.55 -20.25 10.67
N GLY A 629 -7.77 -20.63 10.31
CA GLY A 629 -8.70 -19.80 9.57
C GLY A 629 -10.05 -20.47 9.45
N GLU A 630 -11.11 -19.72 9.21
CA GLU A 630 -12.48 -20.26 9.19
C GLU A 630 -12.63 -21.40 8.17
N HIS A 631 -11.94 -21.28 7.05
CA HIS A 631 -11.95 -22.25 5.96
C HIS A 631 -11.15 -23.53 6.27
N LEU A 632 -10.28 -23.52 7.28
CA LEU A 632 -9.52 -24.70 7.72
C LEU A 632 -10.31 -25.54 8.74
N GLN A 633 -11.32 -24.95 9.40
CA GLN A 633 -12.11 -25.58 10.46
C GLN A 633 -11.28 -26.17 11.62
N SER A 634 -10.01 -25.79 11.71
CA SER A 634 -9.04 -26.25 12.71
C SER A 634 -7.79 -25.36 12.65
N ALA A 635 -6.96 -25.44 13.69
CA ALA A 635 -5.60 -24.90 13.67
C ALA A 635 -4.61 -25.98 13.22
N HIS A 636 -3.63 -25.58 12.42
CA HIS A 636 -2.63 -26.45 11.80
C HIS A 636 -1.25 -26.07 12.35
N PHE A 637 -0.58 -27.04 12.97
CA PHE A 637 0.73 -26.90 13.60
C PHE A 637 1.73 -27.88 12.99
N VAL A 638 3.02 -27.67 13.23
CA VAL A 638 4.06 -28.66 12.91
C VAL A 638 4.38 -29.46 14.16
N ARG A 639 4.24 -30.78 14.10
CA ARG A 639 4.67 -31.70 15.16
C ARG A 639 5.29 -32.94 14.54
N ASP A 640 6.49 -33.30 14.98
CA ASP A 640 7.20 -34.51 14.54
C ASP A 640 7.35 -34.59 13.00
N GLY A 641 7.60 -33.43 12.36
CA GLY A 641 7.74 -33.34 10.90
C GLY A 641 6.43 -33.48 10.12
N GLN A 642 5.29 -33.52 10.80
CA GLN A 642 3.96 -33.62 10.18
C GLN A 642 3.07 -32.43 10.55
N GLU A 643 2.03 -32.23 9.74
CA GLU A 643 0.99 -31.26 10.02
C GLU A 643 0.00 -31.85 11.05
N LEU A 644 -0.02 -31.27 12.24
CA LEU A 644 -0.99 -31.58 13.28
C LEU A 644 -2.21 -30.66 13.15
N LYS A 645 -3.40 -31.24 12.98
CA LYS A 645 -4.67 -30.51 12.94
C LYS A 645 -5.38 -30.60 14.27
N VAL A 646 -5.71 -29.45 14.85
CA VAL A 646 -6.34 -29.32 16.17
C VAL A 646 -7.64 -28.55 16.03
N ARG A 647 -8.77 -29.18 16.37
CA ARG A 647 -10.08 -28.52 16.28
C ARG A 647 -10.43 -27.64 17.48
N ALA A 648 -9.83 -27.86 18.65
CA ALA A 648 -10.07 -27.08 19.86
C ALA A 648 -8.88 -27.19 20.83
N GLY A 649 -8.81 -26.29 21.82
CA GLY A 649 -7.71 -26.29 22.80
C GLY A 649 -6.44 -25.60 22.28
N TYR A 650 -6.61 -24.64 21.37
CA TYR A 650 -5.58 -23.73 20.91
C TYR A 650 -6.06 -22.29 21.13
N ASP A 651 -5.13 -21.34 21.12
CA ASP A 651 -5.44 -19.92 21.18
C ASP A 651 -5.15 -19.26 19.83
N VAL A 652 -5.86 -18.17 19.54
CA VAL A 652 -5.61 -17.27 18.42
C VAL A 652 -5.12 -15.94 18.96
N LEU A 653 -4.15 -15.35 18.28
CA LEU A 653 -3.68 -14.02 18.61
C LEU A 653 -4.72 -12.98 18.15
N CYS A 654 -5.18 -12.14 19.07
CA CYS A 654 -6.17 -11.10 18.83
C CYS A 654 -5.65 -9.74 19.32
N TRP A 655 -6.24 -8.65 18.81
CA TRP A 655 -6.03 -7.31 19.36
C TRP A 655 -6.87 -7.11 20.64
N LYS A 656 -6.30 -6.44 21.65
CA LYS A 656 -6.95 -6.18 22.96
C LYS A 656 -8.09 -5.15 22.89
N ASP A 657 -8.00 -4.17 21.99
CA ASP A 657 -8.91 -3.01 21.91
C ASP A 657 -9.80 -3.01 20.66
N ALA A 658 -10.26 -4.17 20.21
CA ALA A 658 -11.13 -4.30 19.03
C ALA A 658 -12.62 -4.23 19.38
#